data_AF-A0A3C0H9X1-F1
#
_entry.id   AF-A0A3C0H9X1-F1
#
_cell.length_a   1.000
_cell.length_b   1.000
_cell.length_c   1.000
_cell.angle_alpha   90.00
_cell.angle_beta   90.00
_cell.angle_gamma   90.00
#
_symmetry.space_group_name_H-M   'P 1'
#
loop_
_entity.id
_entity.type
_entity.pdbx_description
1 polymer ?
#
loop_
_entity_poly.entity_id
_entity_poly.type
_entity_poly.pdbx_seq_one_letter_code
_entity_poly.pdbx_strand_id
1 'polypeptide(L)'
;MSGNLEALVSRYKEDTRTKKINEFLQKDTPSRIRLEGLVGAQESFVLSATYLLSPRVYIYIAIDKEEAAYLQNTLEAIHDASDVLFFPDSFKRPMQFEEMNNSNILQRTEVVNKLRIKSSKPRIVVSYPEALFEKVVNPAILEANKIIITKDEKLDVDTMIEILVDYGFIRTDFVYEPGQFSIRGGIIDIFSYGNEWPYRIELLDDEVESIRTFNPINQLSVQNIATVSIIPNINVKFKQNQKVPLFEVLDANSVVWVKDFDVLLDKLQICFDKCEEFAKVLKTREDSELKQAFEERAFIYPNETMAAISDHHMILERRGTISIDPDLVMNYETSNQSSFNKNFSLLIEDMKHKEKQGFTNYLFTDSGRQIERFYKIFEDLDAQLDFHPVNKAIHAGFVDRQLNIACYTDHQIFERFHKYKLKKGFTKEQAMSLKMLRELQPGDFVTHIDHGVGRYSGLEKIEINGHKQESLRLFYQNNDVLYVSINSLHKISKFKGKDGTPPKLSKIGGDAWKKLKSTTKRKVKDMAKELIKLYAKRKASKGHAFPPDGYLQNELEASFIYQDTPDQEKATIETKQDMMQEHPMDRLICGDVGFGKTEIAIRAAFKCVSDGKQVAILVPTTILALQHYKTFSERLKEFGVTIDYVNRFRTAKEKTQIYKDVESGRVEILIGTHAILNKKIKFKDLGLLVIDEEQKFGVAA
;
A
#
# COMPACT_ATOMS: atom_id res chain seq x y z
N MET A 1 7.43 23.24 7.93
CA MET A 1 6.91 22.10 8.73
C MET A 1 6.11 22.68 9.90
N SER A 2 5.47 21.88 10.76
CA SER A 2 4.83 22.45 11.97
C SER A 2 5.91 23.00 12.92
N GLY A 3 5.71 24.18 13.50
CA GLY A 3 6.74 24.83 14.32
C GLY A 3 7.27 23.98 15.49
N ASN A 4 6.43 23.11 16.07
CA ASN A 4 6.84 22.19 17.14
C ASN A 4 7.86 21.14 16.68
N LEU A 5 7.72 20.60 15.47
CA LEU A 5 8.64 19.60 14.93
C LEU A 5 9.99 20.23 14.61
N GLU A 6 10.00 21.41 14.00
CA GLU A 6 11.23 22.15 13.71
C GLU A 6 11.99 22.51 14.99
N ALA A 7 11.27 22.95 16.04
CA ALA A 7 11.85 23.22 17.36
C ALA A 7 12.51 21.97 17.96
N LEU A 8 11.84 20.81 17.91
CA LEU A 8 12.40 19.56 18.42
C LEU A 8 13.66 19.14 17.67
N VAL A 9 13.64 19.20 16.32
CA VAL A 9 14.81 18.91 15.49
C VAL A 9 15.95 19.89 15.78
N SER A 10 15.65 21.18 16.02
CA SER A 10 16.65 22.18 16.40
C SER A 10 17.34 21.82 17.73
N ARG A 11 16.61 21.31 18.72
CA ARG A 11 17.20 20.87 20.00
C ARG A 11 18.23 19.75 19.80
N TYR A 12 17.93 18.76 18.96
CA TYR A 12 18.89 17.72 18.60
C TYR A 12 20.07 18.24 17.77
N LYS A 13 19.86 19.29 16.97
CA LYS A 13 20.93 19.97 16.20
C LYS A 13 21.88 20.76 17.12
N GLU A 14 21.34 21.36 18.18
CA GLU A 14 22.10 22.17 19.14
C GLU A 14 22.82 21.32 20.21
N ASP A 15 22.40 20.07 20.36
CA ASP A 15 22.99 19.10 21.28
C ASP A 15 24.50 18.93 21.06
N THR A 16 25.24 19.03 22.17
CA THR A 16 26.70 18.82 22.21
C THR A 16 27.11 17.44 21.70
N ARG A 17 26.28 16.41 21.89
CA ARG A 17 26.55 15.05 21.38
C ARG A 17 26.56 15.06 19.85
N THR A 18 25.51 15.60 19.23
CA THR A 18 25.39 15.73 17.77
C THR A 18 26.51 16.61 17.18
N LYS A 19 26.87 17.70 17.85
CA LYS A 19 27.99 18.56 17.43
C LYS A 19 29.33 17.81 17.43
N LYS A 20 29.60 17.00 18.46
CA LYS A 20 30.81 16.14 18.50
C LYS A 20 30.79 15.05 17.44
N ILE A 21 29.63 14.44 17.15
CA ILE A 21 29.50 13.51 16.01
C ILE A 21 29.91 14.22 14.73
N ASN A 22 29.38 15.42 14.48
CA ASN A 22 29.74 16.24 13.31
C ASN A 22 31.25 16.56 13.25
N GLU A 23 31.90 16.90 14.36
CA GLU A 23 33.35 17.14 14.41
C GLU A 23 34.17 15.92 13.93
N PHE A 24 33.78 14.70 14.31
CA PHE A 24 34.44 13.48 13.84
C PHE A 24 34.12 13.18 12.37
N LEU A 25 32.89 13.44 11.92
CA LEU A 25 32.51 13.29 10.52
C LEU A 25 33.18 14.33 9.59
N GLN A 26 33.81 15.37 10.12
CA GLN A 26 34.58 16.34 9.34
C GLN A 26 36.04 15.93 9.12
N LYS A 27 36.52 14.86 9.76
CA LYS A 27 37.89 14.34 9.55
C LYS A 27 38.02 13.73 8.15
N ASP A 28 39.18 13.90 7.54
CA ASP A 28 39.50 13.30 6.22
C ASP A 28 39.60 11.77 6.28
N THR A 29 39.85 11.20 7.46
CA THR A 29 39.91 9.76 7.67
C THR A 29 38.57 9.21 8.16
N PRO A 30 38.14 8.03 7.66
CA PRO A 30 36.92 7.37 8.13
C PRO A 30 36.89 7.22 9.65
N SER A 31 35.85 7.75 10.28
CA SER A 31 35.65 7.68 11.73
C SER A 31 34.73 6.54 12.12
N ARG A 32 34.93 5.96 13.29
CA ARG A 32 34.08 4.93 13.92
C ARG A 32 33.42 5.53 15.16
N ILE A 33 32.12 5.78 15.07
CA ILE A 33 31.34 6.39 16.14
C ILE A 33 30.35 5.35 16.67
N ARG A 34 30.28 5.19 17.99
CA ARG A 34 29.28 4.33 18.63
C ARG A 34 28.30 5.17 19.42
N LEU A 35 27.02 4.97 19.18
CA LEU A 35 25.92 5.61 19.91
C LEU A 35 25.27 4.54 20.79
N GLU A 36 25.24 4.74 22.10
CA GLU A 36 24.67 3.77 23.03
C GLU A 36 23.42 4.36 23.69
N GLY A 37 22.37 3.55 23.85
CA GLY A 37 21.17 3.95 24.56
C GLY A 37 20.15 4.75 23.73
N LEU A 38 20.17 4.63 22.39
CA LEU A 38 19.07 5.13 21.56
C LEU A 38 17.87 4.18 21.65
N VAL A 39 16.67 4.75 21.75
CA VAL A 39 15.41 3.98 21.85
C VAL A 39 14.26 4.68 21.13
N GLY A 40 13.19 3.93 20.85
CA GLY A 40 12.00 4.45 20.19
C GLY A 40 12.32 4.95 18.79
N ALA A 41 11.90 6.18 18.47
CA ALA A 41 12.25 6.86 17.22
C ALA A 41 13.37 7.90 17.35
N GLN A 42 14.09 7.91 18.47
CA GLN A 42 15.12 8.90 18.75
C GLN A 42 16.24 8.90 17.71
N GLU A 43 16.60 7.72 17.19
CA GLU A 43 17.60 7.55 16.13
C GLU A 43 17.26 8.40 14.91
N SER A 44 15.97 8.56 14.58
CA SER A 44 15.54 9.39 13.45
C SER A 44 15.86 10.86 13.69
N PHE A 45 15.73 11.36 14.93
CA PHE A 45 16.03 12.74 15.28
C PHE A 45 17.54 12.99 15.34
N VAL A 46 18.32 12.06 15.91
CA VAL A 46 19.80 12.17 15.93
C VAL A 46 20.36 12.10 14.52
N LEU A 47 19.90 11.16 13.69
CA LEU A 47 20.27 11.06 12.28
C LEU A 47 19.89 12.33 11.52
N SER A 48 18.67 12.83 11.71
CA SER A 48 18.20 14.07 11.08
C SER A 48 19.06 15.27 11.46
N ALA A 49 19.35 15.44 12.75
CA ALA A 49 20.18 16.54 13.23
C ALA A 49 21.62 16.45 12.71
N THR A 50 22.19 15.24 12.67
CA THR A 50 23.52 14.98 12.13
C THR A 50 23.58 15.31 10.64
N TYR A 51 22.59 14.86 9.86
CA TYR A 51 22.44 15.15 8.44
C TYR A 51 22.29 16.66 8.17
N LEU A 52 21.53 17.39 8.99
CA LEU A 52 21.35 18.84 8.85
C LEU A 52 22.59 19.65 9.24
N LEU A 53 23.46 19.13 10.12
CA LEU A 53 24.74 19.75 10.46
C LEU A 53 25.84 19.44 9.44
N SER A 54 25.80 18.24 8.88
CA SER A 54 26.78 17.74 7.92
C SER A 54 26.06 17.15 6.71
N PRO A 55 25.58 17.98 5.77
CA PRO A 55 24.84 17.49 4.61
C PRO A 55 25.74 16.65 3.70
N ARG A 56 25.47 15.35 3.64
CA ARG A 56 26.13 14.34 2.78
C ARG A 56 25.20 13.13 2.63
N VAL A 57 25.68 12.08 1.97
CA VAL A 57 24.93 10.82 1.90
C VAL A 57 25.06 10.05 3.22
N TYR A 58 23.90 9.72 3.80
CA TYR A 58 23.78 8.78 4.91
C TYR A 58 23.09 7.53 4.40
N ILE A 59 23.63 6.35 4.70
CA ILE A 59 22.91 5.09 4.53
C ILE A 59 22.64 4.49 5.90
N TYR A 60 21.37 4.32 6.25
CA TYR A 60 20.93 3.66 7.46
C TYR A 60 20.55 2.22 7.16
N ILE A 61 21.16 1.28 7.88
CA ILE A 61 20.93 -0.15 7.78
C ILE A 61 20.19 -0.59 9.04
N ALA A 62 18.88 -0.81 8.90
CA ALA A 62 18.02 -1.36 9.95
C ALA A 62 18.22 -2.88 10.10
N ILE A 63 17.58 -3.50 11.10
CA ILE A 63 17.69 -4.95 11.32
C ILE A 63 16.95 -5.75 10.24
N ASP A 64 15.84 -5.21 9.72
CA ASP A 64 15.00 -5.85 8.72
C ASP A 64 14.20 -4.83 7.90
N LYS A 65 13.42 -5.35 6.94
CA LYS A 65 12.60 -4.54 6.04
C LYS A 65 11.49 -3.76 6.74
N GLU A 66 10.89 -4.32 7.79
CA GLU A 66 9.79 -3.70 8.51
C GLU A 66 10.31 -2.49 9.31
N GLU A 67 11.39 -2.66 10.06
CA GLU A 67 12.05 -1.58 10.77
C GLU A 67 12.57 -0.50 9.81
N ALA A 68 13.19 -0.89 8.70
CA ALA A 68 13.62 0.05 7.66
C ALA A 68 12.44 0.90 7.14
N ALA A 69 11.25 0.30 6.97
CA ALA A 69 10.07 1.01 6.50
C ALA A 69 9.54 2.00 7.56
N TYR A 70 9.48 1.61 8.83
CA TYR A 70 9.10 2.51 9.93
C TYR A 70 10.05 3.69 10.07
N LEU A 71 11.36 3.44 9.98
CA LEU A 71 12.37 4.48 10.02
C LEU A 71 12.23 5.44 8.84
N GLN A 72 12.10 4.92 7.61
CA GLN A 72 11.90 5.74 6.43
C GLN A 72 10.65 6.62 6.53
N ASN A 73 9.54 6.08 7.04
CA ASN A 73 8.30 6.85 7.26
C ASN A 73 8.51 7.98 8.28
N THR A 74 9.26 7.72 9.35
CA THR A 74 9.60 8.72 10.36
C THR A 74 10.50 9.81 9.80
N LEU A 75 11.50 9.44 8.99
CA LEU A 75 12.39 10.41 8.33
C LEU A 75 11.65 11.24 7.27
N GLU A 76 10.72 10.66 6.50
CA GLU A 76 9.83 11.40 5.58
C GLU A 76 8.83 12.31 6.32
N ALA A 77 8.58 12.04 7.61
CA ALA A 77 7.77 12.90 8.45
C ALA A 77 8.57 14.14 8.92
N ILE A 78 9.88 13.98 9.12
CA ILE A 78 10.83 15.02 9.56
C ILE A 78 11.34 15.87 8.38
N HIS A 79 11.70 15.23 7.26
CA HIS A 79 12.29 15.87 6.07
C HIS A 79 11.32 15.85 4.89
N ASP A 80 11.68 16.54 3.80
CA ASP A 80 10.95 16.39 2.55
C ASP A 80 11.10 14.97 2.00
N ALA A 81 10.02 14.40 1.47
CA ALA A 81 10.01 13.04 0.92
C ALA A 81 10.93 12.83 -0.31
N SER A 82 11.60 13.87 -0.79
CA SER A 82 12.66 13.77 -1.80
C SER A 82 14.04 13.48 -1.20
N ASP A 83 14.25 13.86 0.07
CA ASP A 83 15.53 13.73 0.79
C ASP A 83 15.76 12.32 1.34
N VAL A 84 14.67 11.57 1.54
CA VAL A 84 14.68 10.21 2.08
C VAL A 84 14.39 9.22 0.97
N LEU A 85 15.31 8.28 0.78
CA LEU A 85 15.22 7.23 -0.22
C LEU A 85 15.14 5.88 0.50
N PHE A 86 14.36 4.95 -0.06
CA PHE A 86 14.31 3.57 0.43
C PHE A 86 14.95 2.64 -0.59
N PHE A 87 15.91 1.83 -0.17
CA PHE A 87 16.61 0.86 -1.03
C PHE A 87 16.16 -0.57 -0.72
N PRO A 88 15.26 -1.16 -1.54
CA PRO A 88 14.70 -2.49 -1.29
C PRO A 88 15.54 -3.62 -1.90
N ASP A 89 15.24 -4.86 -1.53
CA ASP A 89 15.64 -6.08 -2.28
C ASP A 89 14.91 -6.17 -3.64
N SER A 90 15.41 -6.96 -4.59
CA SER A 90 14.79 -7.10 -5.92
C SER A 90 13.61 -8.08 -5.98
N PHE A 91 13.23 -8.73 -4.87
CA PHE A 91 12.38 -9.91 -4.88
C PHE A 91 10.95 -9.61 -4.40
N LYS A 92 9.98 -10.45 -4.79
CA LYS A 92 8.63 -10.38 -4.22
C LYS A 92 8.61 -10.84 -2.78
N ARG A 93 9.45 -11.82 -2.45
CA ARG A 93 9.66 -12.31 -1.09
C ARG A 93 11.17 -12.40 -0.82
N PRO A 94 11.64 -11.99 0.38
CA PRO A 94 13.05 -12.12 0.73
C PRO A 94 13.58 -13.53 0.48
N MET A 95 14.79 -13.62 -0.08
CA MET A 95 15.48 -14.90 -0.38
C MET A 95 14.75 -15.82 -1.39
N GLN A 96 13.71 -15.35 -2.09
CA GLN A 96 13.09 -16.07 -3.21
C GLN A 96 13.57 -15.51 -4.56
N PHE A 97 14.69 -16.03 -5.05
CA PHE A 97 15.41 -15.49 -6.20
C PHE A 97 14.70 -15.66 -7.56
N GLU A 98 13.68 -16.53 -7.65
CA GLU A 98 12.87 -16.78 -8.85
C GLU A 98 11.84 -15.68 -9.11
N GLU A 99 11.28 -15.07 -8.05
CA GLU A 99 10.17 -14.14 -8.16
C GLU A 99 10.63 -12.68 -8.03
N MET A 100 10.89 -12.04 -9.16
CA MET A 100 11.29 -10.63 -9.20
C MET A 100 10.13 -9.65 -8.96
N ASN A 101 10.46 -8.53 -8.34
CA ASN A 101 9.58 -7.38 -8.18
C ASN A 101 10.11 -6.19 -9.00
N ASN A 102 9.53 -5.98 -10.18
CA ASN A 102 9.91 -4.89 -11.10
C ASN A 102 9.85 -3.51 -10.44
N SER A 103 8.92 -3.27 -9.51
CA SER A 103 8.86 -2.00 -8.77
C SER A 103 10.08 -1.79 -7.89
N ASN A 104 10.56 -2.84 -7.23
CA ASN A 104 11.74 -2.74 -6.37
C ASN A 104 13.01 -2.55 -7.20
N ILE A 105 13.14 -3.26 -8.32
CA ILE A 105 14.27 -3.12 -9.25
C ILE A 105 14.36 -1.69 -9.79
N LEU A 106 13.20 -1.12 -10.13
CA LEU A 106 13.09 0.28 -10.53
C LEU A 106 13.60 1.21 -9.43
N GLN A 107 13.09 1.02 -8.21
CA GLN A 107 13.45 1.83 -7.05
C GLN A 107 14.94 1.73 -6.72
N ARG A 108 15.55 0.54 -6.81
CA ARG A 108 17.00 0.34 -6.64
C ARG A 108 17.79 1.15 -7.66
N THR A 109 17.38 1.09 -8.94
CA THR A 109 18.02 1.81 -10.04
C THR A 109 17.90 3.33 -9.84
N GLU A 110 16.73 3.79 -9.41
CA GLU A 110 16.46 5.19 -9.09
C GLU A 110 17.36 5.70 -7.95
N VAL A 111 17.50 4.93 -6.87
CA VAL A 111 18.40 5.27 -5.75
C VAL A 111 19.83 5.41 -6.23
N VAL A 112 20.35 4.43 -6.97
CA VAL A 112 21.73 4.45 -7.50
C VAL A 112 21.97 5.67 -8.39
N ASN A 113 21.00 6.01 -9.26
CA ASN A 113 21.10 7.22 -10.09
C ASN A 113 21.07 8.50 -9.26
N LYS A 114 20.16 8.61 -8.30
CA LYS A 114 20.03 9.80 -7.43
C LYS A 114 21.29 10.04 -6.59
N LEU A 115 22.02 8.99 -6.21
CA LEU A 115 23.26 9.08 -5.44
C LEU A 115 24.46 9.60 -6.23
N ARG A 116 24.46 9.52 -7.56
CA ARG A 116 25.64 9.81 -8.40
C ARG A 116 25.55 11.11 -9.19
N ILE A 117 24.37 11.69 -9.32
CA ILE A 117 24.23 12.99 -9.99
C ILE A 117 25.04 14.02 -9.20
N LYS A 118 26.11 14.59 -9.79
CA LYS A 118 27.04 15.53 -9.11
C LYS A 118 26.36 16.80 -8.56
N SER A 119 25.18 17.15 -9.07
CA SER A 119 24.33 18.23 -8.57
C SER A 119 23.23 17.75 -7.61
N SER A 120 23.28 16.49 -7.16
CA SER A 120 22.27 15.94 -6.26
C SER A 120 22.39 16.56 -4.88
N LYS A 121 21.23 16.95 -4.33
CA LYS A 121 21.10 17.30 -2.93
C LYS A 121 21.53 16.09 -2.09
N PRO A 122 22.23 16.27 -0.96
CA PRO A 122 22.45 15.24 0.05
C PRO A 122 21.17 14.44 0.34
N ARG A 123 21.31 13.14 0.66
CA ARG A 123 20.18 12.22 0.86
C ARG A 123 20.41 11.28 2.04
N ILE A 124 19.31 10.82 2.62
CA ILE A 124 19.28 9.72 3.58
C ILE A 124 18.71 8.49 2.86
N VAL A 125 19.51 7.43 2.73
CA VAL A 125 19.08 6.14 2.18
C VAL A 125 18.79 5.20 3.33
N VAL A 126 17.58 4.64 3.39
CA VAL A 126 17.21 3.63 4.37
C VAL A 126 17.16 2.27 3.69
N SER A 127 17.81 1.27 4.30
CA SER A 127 17.89 -0.08 3.79
C SER A 127 17.98 -1.10 4.93
N TYR A 128 18.15 -2.37 4.56
CA TYR A 128 18.16 -3.54 5.43
C TYR A 128 19.07 -4.63 4.82
N PRO A 129 19.54 -5.62 5.59
CA PRO A 129 20.61 -6.54 5.17
C PRO A 129 20.30 -7.27 3.86
N GLU A 130 19.09 -7.82 3.72
CA GLU A 130 18.67 -8.59 2.55
C GLU A 130 18.66 -7.75 1.25
N ALA A 131 18.46 -6.43 1.34
CA ALA A 131 18.50 -5.53 0.20
C ALA A 131 19.93 -5.24 -0.28
N LEU A 132 20.90 -5.28 0.63
CA LEU A 132 22.32 -5.00 0.37
C LEU A 132 23.07 -6.21 -0.21
N PHE A 133 22.48 -7.41 -0.08
CA PHE A 133 23.06 -8.65 -0.54
C PHE A 133 23.31 -8.69 -2.06
N GLU A 134 22.41 -8.10 -2.85
CA GLU A 134 22.55 -8.02 -4.30
C GLU A 134 23.33 -6.75 -4.72
N LYS A 135 24.41 -6.93 -5.49
CA LYS A 135 25.22 -5.84 -6.05
C LYS A 135 24.39 -5.03 -7.06
N VAL A 136 24.78 -3.76 -7.24
CA VAL A 136 24.15 -2.83 -8.18
C VAL A 136 25.03 -2.64 -9.40
N VAL A 137 24.46 -2.20 -10.52
CA VAL A 137 25.25 -1.86 -11.71
C VAL A 137 26.17 -0.70 -11.38
N ASN A 138 27.45 -0.81 -11.79
CA ASN A 138 28.42 0.26 -11.61
C ASN A 138 27.89 1.54 -12.27
N PRO A 139 27.77 2.65 -11.51
CA PRO A 139 27.19 3.89 -12.03
C PRO A 139 27.93 4.46 -13.24
N ALA A 140 29.25 4.30 -13.34
CA ALA A 140 30.01 4.77 -14.50
C ALA A 140 29.62 4.00 -15.77
N ILE A 141 29.36 2.70 -15.63
CA ILE A 141 28.88 1.85 -16.72
C ILE A 141 27.42 2.22 -17.05
N LEU A 142 26.60 2.43 -16.03
CA LEU A 142 25.21 2.84 -16.22
C LEU A 142 25.13 4.18 -16.97
N GLU A 143 25.95 5.16 -16.59
CA GLU A 143 26.03 6.48 -17.24
C GLU A 143 26.48 6.38 -18.70
N ALA A 144 27.51 5.58 -18.98
CA ALA A 144 28.00 5.36 -20.34
C ALA A 144 26.98 4.67 -21.26
N ASN A 145 25.96 4.01 -20.67
CA ASN A 145 24.88 3.34 -21.40
C ASN A 145 23.53 4.06 -21.22
N LYS A 146 23.52 5.32 -20.79
CA LYS A 146 22.32 6.16 -20.83
C LYS A 146 22.14 6.72 -22.23
N ILE A 147 20.90 6.70 -22.71
CA ILE A 147 20.53 7.44 -23.91
C ILE A 147 19.96 8.76 -23.45
N ILE A 148 20.58 9.85 -23.87
CA ILE A 148 20.10 11.20 -23.62
C ILE A 148 19.45 11.67 -24.92
N ILE A 149 18.21 12.15 -24.82
CA ILE A 149 17.51 12.76 -25.96
C ILE A 149 17.15 14.18 -25.55
N THR A 150 17.63 15.14 -26.33
CA THR A 150 17.38 16.57 -26.13
C THR A 150 16.41 17.13 -27.15
N LYS A 151 15.71 18.21 -26.79
CA LYS A 151 14.93 18.97 -27.76
C LYS A 151 15.85 19.49 -28.88
N ASP A 152 15.34 19.55 -30.11
CA ASP A 152 16.03 20.06 -31.30
C ASP A 152 17.19 19.15 -31.78
N GLU A 153 17.27 17.91 -31.26
CA GLU A 153 18.24 16.89 -31.70
C GLU A 153 17.67 16.04 -32.84
N LYS A 154 18.55 15.59 -33.76
CA LYS A 154 18.18 14.62 -34.80
C LYS A 154 18.13 13.21 -34.22
N LEU A 155 17.02 12.51 -34.40
CA LEU A 155 16.77 11.18 -33.88
C LEU A 155 16.40 10.22 -35.00
N ASP A 156 17.29 9.25 -35.28
CA ASP A 156 16.96 8.14 -36.17
C ASP A 156 16.12 7.09 -35.43
N VAL A 157 14.85 6.98 -35.83
CA VAL A 157 13.87 6.11 -35.17
C VAL A 157 14.23 4.64 -35.29
N ASP A 158 14.79 4.21 -36.42
CA ASP A 158 15.12 2.80 -36.65
C ASP A 158 16.28 2.36 -35.76
N THR A 159 17.35 3.16 -35.71
CA THR A 159 18.46 2.94 -34.77
C THR A 159 17.97 2.93 -33.31
N MET A 160 17.06 3.85 -32.95
CA MET A 160 16.51 3.90 -31.59
C MET A 160 15.71 2.64 -31.21
N ILE A 161 14.97 2.04 -32.15
CA ILE A 161 14.25 0.78 -31.92
C ILE A 161 15.25 -0.33 -31.58
N GLU A 162 16.31 -0.47 -32.39
CA GLU A 162 17.32 -1.51 -32.19
C GLU A 162 18.00 -1.37 -30.83
N ILE A 163 18.37 -0.15 -30.45
CA ILE A 163 18.98 0.14 -29.15
C ILE A 163 18.01 -0.17 -28.00
N LEU A 164 16.75 0.25 -28.07
CA LEU A 164 15.77 0.00 -27.00
C LEU A 164 15.52 -1.50 -26.80
N VAL A 165 15.42 -2.27 -27.88
CA VAL A 165 15.27 -3.73 -27.81
C VAL A 165 16.50 -4.39 -27.19
N ASP A 166 17.70 -3.99 -27.63
CA ASP A 166 18.97 -4.44 -27.04
C ASP A 166 19.12 -4.03 -25.56
N TYR A 167 18.48 -2.95 -25.15
CA TYR A 167 18.43 -2.47 -23.77
C TYR A 167 17.35 -3.17 -22.93
N GLY A 168 16.67 -4.16 -23.50
CA GLY A 168 15.67 -4.98 -22.81
C GLY A 168 14.30 -4.33 -22.70
N PHE A 169 14.01 -3.30 -23.51
CA PHE A 169 12.67 -2.74 -23.61
C PHE A 169 11.78 -3.58 -24.52
N ILE A 170 10.49 -3.62 -24.19
CA ILE A 170 9.48 -4.35 -24.93
C ILE A 170 8.66 -3.35 -25.72
N ARG A 171 8.61 -3.53 -27.05
CA ARG A 171 7.72 -2.74 -27.91
C ARG A 171 6.27 -3.10 -27.63
N THR A 172 5.44 -2.10 -27.36
CA THR A 172 4.00 -2.22 -27.15
C THR A 172 3.27 -1.15 -27.96
N ASP A 173 1.94 -1.26 -28.07
CA ASP A 173 1.12 -0.23 -28.73
C ASP A 173 0.97 1.02 -27.86
N PHE A 174 0.93 0.80 -26.55
CA PHE A 174 0.80 1.82 -25.52
C PHE A 174 1.68 1.47 -24.34
N VAL A 175 2.26 2.49 -23.72
CA VAL A 175 3.22 2.36 -22.64
C VAL A 175 2.50 2.55 -21.30
N TYR A 176 2.59 1.53 -20.44
CA TYR A 176 1.93 1.50 -19.12
C TYR A 176 2.90 1.25 -17.97
N GLU A 177 3.93 0.44 -18.21
CA GLU A 177 4.88 0.00 -17.20
C GLU A 177 6.32 0.32 -17.63
N PRO A 178 7.24 0.52 -16.68
CA PRO A 178 8.65 0.68 -16.99
C PRO A 178 9.20 -0.49 -17.83
N GLY A 179 10.08 -0.17 -18.77
CA GLY A 179 10.61 -1.11 -19.75
C GLY A 179 9.77 -1.28 -21.01
N GLN A 180 8.75 -0.45 -21.20
CA GLN A 180 7.93 -0.45 -22.42
C GLN A 180 8.22 0.77 -23.28
N PHE A 181 8.11 0.60 -24.59
CA PHE A 181 8.10 1.72 -25.54
C PHE A 181 7.07 1.50 -26.66
N SER A 182 6.55 2.58 -27.23
CA SER A 182 5.68 2.56 -28.40
C SER A 182 6.07 3.64 -29.39
N ILE A 183 5.80 3.38 -30.68
CA ILE A 183 6.09 4.31 -31.77
C ILE A 183 4.85 4.43 -32.64
N ARG A 184 4.40 5.68 -32.84
CA ARG A 184 3.16 6.03 -33.53
C ARG A 184 3.37 7.27 -34.39
N GLY A 185 3.76 7.06 -35.65
CA GLY A 185 4.16 8.16 -36.52
C GLY A 185 5.39 8.88 -35.95
N GLY A 186 5.33 10.20 -35.85
CA GLY A 186 6.37 11.01 -35.19
C GLY A 186 6.34 10.97 -33.65
N ILE A 187 5.57 10.08 -33.01
CA ILE A 187 5.52 10.04 -31.54
C ILE A 187 6.18 8.77 -31.03
N ILE A 188 7.12 8.93 -30.10
CA ILE A 188 7.78 7.84 -29.37
C ILE A 188 7.42 7.97 -27.89
N ASP A 189 6.67 7.02 -27.35
CA ASP A 189 6.43 6.91 -25.91
C ASP A 189 7.41 5.90 -25.31
N ILE A 190 8.08 6.25 -24.20
CA ILE A 190 9.08 5.39 -23.54
C ILE A 190 8.91 5.50 -22.03
N PHE A 191 8.82 4.36 -21.34
CA PHE A 191 8.91 4.32 -19.88
C PHE A 191 10.25 3.74 -19.47
N SER A 192 11.24 4.60 -19.26
CA SER A 192 12.58 4.21 -18.84
C SER A 192 12.59 3.45 -17.51
N TYR A 193 13.50 2.50 -17.36
CA TYR A 193 13.84 1.97 -16.05
C TYR A 193 14.44 3.09 -15.17
N GLY A 194 14.07 3.17 -13.90
CA GLY A 194 14.58 4.16 -12.94
C GLY A 194 13.90 5.53 -12.94
N ASN A 195 12.89 5.77 -13.79
CA ASN A 195 12.20 7.06 -13.86
C ASN A 195 10.77 6.96 -13.27
N GLU A 196 10.30 8.04 -12.64
CA GLU A 196 8.98 8.08 -12.00
C GLU A 196 7.82 8.14 -13.01
N TRP A 197 8.01 8.81 -14.15
CA TRP A 197 6.99 9.00 -15.19
C TRP A 197 7.52 8.55 -16.56
N PRO A 198 6.64 8.04 -17.45
CA PRO A 198 7.00 7.81 -18.84
C PRO A 198 7.07 9.12 -19.64
N TYR A 199 7.77 9.06 -20.77
CA TYR A 199 8.07 10.20 -21.62
C TYR A 199 7.44 10.01 -23.00
N ARG A 200 6.93 11.10 -23.56
CA ARG A 200 6.44 11.23 -24.92
C ARG A 200 7.39 12.17 -25.66
N ILE A 201 8.01 11.66 -26.71
CA ILE A 201 8.92 12.39 -27.61
C ILE A 201 8.15 12.60 -28.91
N GLU A 202 7.87 13.85 -29.25
CA GLU A 202 7.24 14.25 -30.50
C GLU A 202 8.33 14.69 -31.49
N LEU A 203 8.30 14.12 -32.69
CA LEU A 203 9.24 14.34 -33.78
C LEU A 203 8.54 15.10 -34.91
N LEU A 204 9.28 16.03 -35.51
CA LEU A 204 8.97 16.63 -36.80
C LEU A 204 10.06 16.17 -37.78
N ASP A 205 9.66 15.35 -38.76
CA ASP A 205 10.58 14.60 -39.62
C ASP A 205 11.57 13.74 -38.81
N ASP A 206 12.85 14.14 -38.74
CA ASP A 206 13.90 13.47 -37.98
C ASP A 206 14.35 14.27 -36.74
N GLU A 207 13.66 15.35 -36.38
CA GLU A 207 14.05 16.27 -35.30
C GLU A 207 13.08 16.22 -34.11
N VAL A 208 13.62 16.26 -32.88
CA VAL A 208 12.82 16.26 -31.64
C VAL A 208 12.15 17.62 -31.41
N GLU A 209 10.86 17.72 -31.73
CA GLU A 209 10.06 18.93 -31.55
C GLU A 209 9.73 19.19 -30.07
N SER A 210 9.29 18.15 -29.35
CA SER A 210 8.95 18.31 -27.93
C SER A 210 9.10 17.01 -27.14
N ILE A 211 9.42 17.16 -25.84
CA ILE A 211 9.50 16.04 -24.90
C ILE A 211 8.58 16.36 -23.72
N ARG A 212 7.70 15.42 -23.36
CA ARG A 212 6.72 15.59 -22.27
C ARG A 212 6.68 14.37 -21.38
N THR A 213 6.51 14.54 -20.08
CA THR A 213 6.02 13.44 -19.24
C THR A 213 4.54 13.21 -19.54
N PHE A 214 4.05 11.98 -19.38
CA PHE A 214 2.62 11.68 -19.51
C PHE A 214 2.17 10.69 -18.45
N ASN A 215 0.87 10.66 -18.17
CA ASN A 215 0.32 9.71 -17.21
C ASN A 215 0.07 8.36 -17.92
N PRO A 216 0.68 7.24 -17.49
CA PRO A 216 0.58 5.95 -18.16
C PRO A 216 -0.84 5.38 -18.17
N ILE A 217 -1.73 5.87 -17.32
CA ILE A 217 -3.09 5.36 -17.20
C ILE A 217 -4.01 6.01 -18.23
N ASN A 218 -4.06 7.34 -18.22
CA ASN A 218 -4.96 8.10 -19.11
C ASN A 218 -4.29 8.53 -20.42
N GLN A 219 -2.98 8.29 -20.58
CA GLN A 219 -2.16 8.59 -21.76
C GLN A 219 -2.07 10.10 -22.10
N LEU A 220 -2.45 10.98 -21.15
CA LEU A 220 -2.40 12.43 -21.30
C LEU A 220 -1.04 12.97 -20.86
N SER A 221 -0.49 13.89 -21.65
CA SER A 221 0.72 14.65 -21.30
C SER A 221 0.50 15.46 -20.02
N VAL A 222 1.55 15.58 -19.22
CA VAL A 222 1.55 16.26 -17.91
C VAL A 222 2.42 17.51 -17.96
N GLN A 223 3.72 17.36 -18.23
CA GLN A 223 4.67 18.47 -18.19
C GLN A 223 5.69 18.40 -19.33
N ASN A 224 6.03 19.54 -19.92
CA ASN A 224 7.12 19.65 -20.90
C ASN A 224 8.48 19.63 -20.20
N ILE A 225 9.44 18.92 -20.80
CA ILE A 225 10.82 18.84 -20.32
C ILE A 225 11.79 19.08 -21.50
N ALA A 226 13.01 19.52 -21.20
CA ALA A 226 14.02 19.81 -22.21
C ALA A 226 14.82 18.57 -22.65
N THR A 227 14.92 17.58 -21.77
CA THR A 227 15.80 16.42 -21.95
C THR A 227 15.21 15.21 -21.24
N VAL A 228 15.36 14.04 -21.85
CA VAL A 228 15.05 12.74 -21.22
C VAL A 228 16.32 11.89 -21.15
N SER A 229 16.46 11.14 -20.05
CA SER A 229 17.49 10.11 -19.87
C SER A 229 16.81 8.75 -19.83
N ILE A 230 17.15 7.89 -20.77
CA ILE A 230 16.66 6.51 -20.86
C ILE A 230 17.75 5.57 -20.35
N ILE A 231 17.37 4.70 -19.42
CA ILE A 231 18.25 3.75 -18.74
C ILE A 231 17.85 2.33 -19.16
N PRO A 232 18.81 1.46 -19.51
CA PRO A 232 18.55 0.06 -19.86
C PRO A 232 18.00 -0.79 -18.71
N ASN A 233 17.44 -1.94 -19.06
CA ASN A 233 17.11 -2.98 -18.09
C ASN A 233 18.40 -3.54 -17.46
N ILE A 234 18.61 -3.20 -16.19
CA ILE A 234 19.82 -3.57 -15.47
C ILE A 234 20.03 -5.10 -15.31
N ASN A 235 18.97 -5.89 -15.46
CA ASN A 235 19.02 -7.34 -15.30
C ASN A 235 19.32 -8.11 -16.60
N VAL A 236 19.19 -7.45 -17.75
CA VAL A 236 19.39 -8.10 -19.06
C VAL A 236 20.70 -7.63 -19.70
N LYS A 237 21.08 -6.37 -19.47
CA LYS A 237 22.19 -5.75 -20.22
C LYS A 237 23.56 -5.95 -19.59
N PHE A 238 23.64 -6.09 -18.26
CA PHE A 238 24.91 -6.01 -17.54
C PHE A 238 25.34 -7.33 -16.91
N LYS A 239 26.60 -7.69 -17.15
CA LYS A 239 27.24 -8.89 -16.62
C LYS A 239 27.67 -8.70 -15.16
N GLN A 240 27.97 -9.81 -14.47
CA GLN A 240 28.41 -9.78 -13.07
C GLN A 240 29.61 -8.85 -12.81
N ASN A 241 30.60 -8.84 -13.70
CA ASN A 241 31.81 -8.01 -13.57
C ASN A 241 31.57 -6.50 -13.73
N GLN A 242 30.35 -6.11 -14.13
CA GLN A 242 29.92 -4.72 -14.25
C GLN A 242 29.09 -4.26 -13.03
N LYS A 243 28.96 -5.13 -12.02
CA LYS A 243 28.20 -4.86 -10.79
C LYS A 243 29.14 -4.72 -9.60
N VAL A 244 28.83 -3.76 -8.73
CA VAL A 244 29.59 -3.39 -7.55
C VAL A 244 28.68 -3.39 -6.31
N PRO A 245 29.22 -3.64 -5.10
CA PRO A 245 28.53 -3.34 -3.85
C PRO A 245 27.91 -1.94 -3.85
N LEU A 246 26.74 -1.78 -3.21
CA LEU A 246 26.12 -0.46 -3.07
C LEU A 246 27.07 0.55 -2.39
N PHE A 247 27.91 0.11 -1.47
CA PHE A 247 28.85 0.97 -0.76
C PHE A 247 29.91 1.60 -1.69
N GLU A 248 30.25 0.96 -2.81
CA GLU A 248 31.16 1.54 -3.82
C GLU A 248 30.48 2.61 -4.70
N VAL A 249 29.14 2.68 -4.67
CA VAL A 249 28.38 3.76 -5.32
C VAL A 249 28.41 5.04 -4.50
N LEU A 250 28.63 4.94 -3.19
CA LEU A 250 28.67 6.07 -2.29
C LEU A 250 29.95 6.89 -2.51
N ASP A 251 29.90 8.18 -2.20
CA ASP A 251 31.10 9.02 -2.16
C ASP A 251 31.94 8.68 -0.92
N ALA A 252 33.27 8.83 -0.98
CA ALA A 252 34.18 8.44 0.10
C ALA A 252 33.87 9.10 1.46
N ASN A 253 33.26 10.29 1.44
CA ASN A 253 32.90 11.02 2.67
C ASN A 253 31.53 10.59 3.25
N SER A 254 30.88 9.56 2.70
CA SER A 254 29.55 9.12 3.12
C SER A 254 29.56 8.48 4.51
N VAL A 255 28.37 8.37 5.11
CA VAL A 255 28.19 7.79 6.45
C VAL A 255 27.34 6.54 6.36
N VAL A 256 27.90 5.42 6.80
CA VAL A 256 27.20 4.14 6.96
C VAL A 256 26.77 4.02 8.42
N TRP A 257 25.48 4.17 8.65
CA TRP A 257 24.84 4.00 9.95
C TRP A 257 24.25 2.60 10.05
N VAL A 258 24.73 1.81 11.00
CA VAL A 258 24.30 0.42 11.19
C VAL A 258 23.67 0.27 12.57
N LYS A 259 22.42 -0.19 12.60
CA LYS A 259 21.71 -0.41 13.87
C LYS A 259 22.36 -1.53 14.67
N ASP A 260 22.57 -2.67 14.02
CA ASP A 260 23.21 -3.84 14.61
C ASP A 260 24.10 -4.55 13.57
N PHE A 261 25.42 -4.47 13.78
CA PHE A 261 26.41 -4.96 12.81
C PHE A 261 26.49 -6.49 12.78
N ASP A 262 26.29 -7.15 13.93
CA ASP A 262 26.28 -8.62 13.99
C ASP A 262 25.06 -9.16 13.23
N VAL A 263 23.88 -8.55 13.46
CA VAL A 263 22.63 -8.92 12.75
C VAL A 263 22.75 -8.70 11.24
N LEU A 264 23.41 -7.63 10.81
CA LEU A 264 23.71 -7.39 9.40
C LEU A 264 24.49 -8.56 8.80
N LEU A 265 25.59 -8.99 9.43
CA LEU A 265 26.42 -10.07 8.92
C LEU A 265 25.71 -11.43 8.98
N ASP A 266 25.01 -11.73 10.07
CA ASP A 266 24.23 -12.97 10.21
C ASP A 266 23.18 -13.09 9.10
N LYS A 267 22.44 -12.00 8.82
CA LYS A 267 21.44 -12.01 7.75
C LYS A 267 22.03 -12.11 6.36
N LEU A 268 23.18 -11.49 6.11
CA LEU A 268 23.91 -11.67 4.85
C LEU A 268 24.40 -13.10 4.69
N GLN A 269 24.85 -13.76 5.77
CA GLN A 269 25.22 -15.17 5.76
C GLN A 269 24.01 -16.06 5.44
N ILE A 270 22.85 -15.81 6.04
CA ILE A 270 21.61 -16.54 5.72
C ILE A 270 21.25 -16.36 4.24
N CYS A 271 21.36 -15.13 3.70
CA CYS A 271 21.12 -14.87 2.28
C CYS A 271 22.09 -15.66 1.39
N PHE A 272 23.35 -15.74 1.78
CA PHE A 272 24.38 -16.51 1.10
C PHE A 272 24.05 -18.00 1.07
N ASP A 273 23.73 -18.60 2.22
CA ASP A 273 23.39 -20.03 2.32
C ASP A 273 22.17 -20.36 1.44
N LYS A 274 21.15 -19.49 1.44
CA LYS A 274 19.96 -19.63 0.58
C LYS A 274 20.29 -19.51 -0.91
N CYS A 275 21.20 -18.61 -1.26
CA CYS A 275 21.70 -18.47 -2.62
C CYS A 275 22.41 -19.74 -3.09
N GLU A 276 23.25 -20.36 -2.24
CA GLU A 276 23.92 -21.63 -2.56
C GLU A 276 22.94 -22.81 -2.69
N GLU A 277 21.96 -22.92 -1.80
CA GLU A 277 20.88 -23.90 -1.90
C GLU A 277 20.15 -23.76 -3.25
N PHE A 278 19.79 -22.53 -3.60
CA PHE A 278 19.09 -22.24 -4.84
C PHE A 278 19.94 -22.54 -6.08
N ALA A 279 21.24 -22.20 -6.06
CA ALA A 279 22.17 -22.53 -7.13
C ALA A 279 22.29 -24.05 -7.36
N LYS A 280 22.24 -24.87 -6.29
CA LYS A 280 22.24 -26.34 -6.40
C LYS A 280 20.96 -26.86 -7.06
N VAL A 281 19.80 -26.31 -6.70
CA VAL A 281 18.50 -26.65 -7.33
C VAL A 281 18.49 -26.23 -8.80
N LEU A 282 19.10 -25.09 -9.15
CA LEU A 282 19.14 -24.64 -10.53
C LEU A 282 19.93 -25.57 -11.44
N LYS A 283 21.06 -26.13 -10.96
CA LYS A 283 21.86 -27.08 -11.74
C LYS A 283 21.05 -28.28 -12.24
N THR A 284 20.00 -28.69 -11.52
CA THR A 284 19.14 -29.82 -11.89
C THR A 284 17.91 -29.45 -12.71
N ARG A 285 17.59 -28.16 -12.88
CA ARG A 285 16.48 -27.70 -13.72
C ARG A 285 16.88 -27.57 -15.19
N GLU A 286 15.93 -27.72 -16.11
CA GLU A 286 16.13 -27.53 -17.55
C GLU A 286 15.97 -26.07 -18.03
N ASP A 287 15.64 -25.14 -17.11
CA ASP A 287 15.40 -23.73 -17.44
C ASP A 287 16.72 -22.96 -17.68
N SER A 288 17.11 -22.83 -18.96
CA SER A 288 18.34 -22.15 -19.37
C SER A 288 18.31 -20.63 -19.18
N GLU A 289 17.15 -19.99 -19.32
CA GLU A 289 17.00 -18.54 -19.17
C GLU A 289 17.15 -18.13 -17.70
N LEU A 290 16.51 -18.87 -16.79
CA LEU A 290 16.56 -18.57 -15.37
C LEU A 290 17.94 -18.87 -14.77
N LYS A 291 18.67 -19.87 -15.30
CA LYS A 291 20.08 -20.11 -14.99
C LYS A 291 20.96 -18.93 -15.38
N GLN A 292 20.88 -18.48 -16.64
CA GLN A 292 21.68 -17.35 -17.12
C GLN A 292 21.37 -16.07 -16.32
N ALA A 293 20.09 -15.77 -16.11
CA ALA A 293 19.68 -14.59 -15.35
C ALA A 293 20.19 -14.62 -13.89
N PHE A 294 20.24 -15.79 -13.27
CA PHE A 294 20.80 -15.95 -11.92
C PHE A 294 22.33 -15.88 -11.91
N GLU A 295 22.99 -16.51 -12.89
CA GLU A 295 24.45 -16.42 -13.08
C GLU A 295 24.91 -15.01 -13.41
N GLU A 296 24.08 -14.15 -14.01
CA GLU A 296 24.44 -12.76 -14.27
C GLU A 296 24.24 -11.84 -13.06
N ARG A 297 23.56 -12.31 -12.00
CA ARG A 297 23.47 -11.58 -10.72
C ARG A 297 24.77 -11.69 -9.97
N ALA A 298 25.20 -10.57 -9.39
CA ALA A 298 26.37 -10.55 -8.53
C ALA A 298 25.90 -10.28 -7.10
N PHE A 299 26.31 -11.14 -6.17
CA PHE A 299 26.01 -11.01 -4.76
C PHE A 299 27.29 -10.63 -4.02
N ILE A 300 27.17 -9.87 -2.94
CA ILE A 300 28.29 -9.57 -2.05
C ILE A 300 28.45 -10.72 -1.06
N TYR A 301 29.68 -11.16 -0.84
CA TYR A 301 29.94 -12.12 0.23
C TYR A 301 29.92 -11.42 1.59
N PRO A 302 29.47 -12.09 2.67
CA PRO A 302 29.44 -11.48 4.00
C PRO A 302 30.81 -10.94 4.45
N ASN A 303 31.90 -11.64 4.16
CA ASN A 303 33.26 -11.22 4.45
C ASN A 303 33.75 -10.01 3.62
N GLU A 304 33.22 -9.80 2.42
CA GLU A 304 33.51 -8.63 1.58
C GLU A 304 32.80 -7.37 2.11
N THR A 305 31.70 -7.53 2.85
CA THR A 305 30.87 -6.40 3.32
C THR A 305 31.65 -5.50 4.28
N MET A 306 32.48 -6.06 5.15
CA MET A 306 33.29 -5.28 6.10
C MET A 306 34.29 -4.38 5.36
N ALA A 307 34.97 -4.92 4.34
CA ALA A 307 35.89 -4.15 3.51
C ALA A 307 35.17 -3.06 2.70
N ALA A 308 33.98 -3.37 2.18
CA ALA A 308 33.19 -2.40 1.41
C ALA A 308 32.71 -1.20 2.26
N ILE A 309 32.55 -1.37 3.57
CA ILE A 309 32.09 -0.32 4.49
C ILE A 309 33.27 0.44 5.12
N SER A 310 34.47 -0.16 5.17
CA SER A 310 35.61 0.41 5.92
C SER A 310 36.09 1.76 5.38
N ASP A 311 35.85 2.06 4.11
CA ASP A 311 36.29 3.33 3.51
C ASP A 311 35.34 4.51 3.84
N HIS A 312 34.22 4.24 4.52
CA HIS A 312 33.21 5.24 4.89
C HIS A 312 33.25 5.54 6.38
N HIS A 313 32.74 6.70 6.81
CA HIS A 313 32.45 6.92 8.23
C HIS A 313 31.39 5.93 8.69
N MET A 314 31.55 5.37 9.89
CA MET A 314 30.61 4.42 10.45
C MET A 314 29.99 4.95 11.73
N ILE A 315 28.68 4.80 11.86
CA ILE A 315 27.94 5.03 13.09
C ILE A 315 27.27 3.71 13.49
N LEU A 316 27.50 3.25 14.71
CA LEU A 316 27.01 1.97 15.23
C LEU A 316 26.12 2.22 16.46
N GLU A 317 24.88 1.71 16.48
CA GLU A 317 23.98 1.88 17.64
C GLU A 317 24.15 0.82 18.74
N ARG A 318 24.82 -0.28 18.41
CA ARG A 318 25.00 -1.40 19.34
C ARG A 318 26.43 -1.89 19.36
N ARG A 319 26.87 -2.30 20.54
CA ARG A 319 28.09 -3.09 20.69
C ARG A 319 27.81 -4.54 20.26
N GLY A 320 28.42 -4.94 19.16
CA GLY A 320 28.45 -6.33 18.71
C GLY A 320 29.54 -7.14 19.39
N THR A 321 29.51 -8.44 19.12
CA THR A 321 30.57 -9.42 19.38
C THR A 321 31.79 -9.16 18.50
N ILE A 322 31.58 -8.63 17.30
CA ILE A 322 32.66 -8.18 16.41
C ILE A 322 33.15 -6.82 16.91
N SER A 323 34.40 -6.77 17.40
CA SER A 323 35.00 -5.55 17.95
C SER A 323 35.40 -4.61 16.81
N ILE A 324 34.57 -3.61 16.53
CA ILE A 324 34.97 -2.39 15.82
C ILE A 324 35.30 -1.37 16.90
N ASP A 325 36.58 -1.04 17.05
CA ASP A 325 37.03 -0.07 18.05
C ASP A 325 36.55 1.33 17.66
N PRO A 326 35.74 2.00 18.51
CA PRO A 326 35.22 3.31 18.19
C PRO A 326 36.24 4.42 18.50
N ASP A 327 36.38 5.39 17.61
CA ASP A 327 37.09 6.64 17.87
C ASP A 327 36.30 7.54 18.82
N LEU A 328 34.97 7.36 18.87
CA LEU A 328 34.04 8.14 19.68
C LEU A 328 32.90 7.27 20.20
N VAL A 329 32.59 7.38 21.49
CA VAL A 329 31.41 6.76 22.10
C VAL A 329 30.51 7.87 22.67
N MET A 330 29.22 7.85 22.29
CA MET A 330 28.19 8.77 22.78
C MET A 330 27.12 7.98 23.51
N ASN A 331 26.87 8.34 24.76
CA ASN A 331 25.84 7.71 25.58
C ASN A 331 24.59 8.59 25.62
N TYR A 332 23.43 7.99 25.38
CA TYR A 332 22.12 8.60 25.45
C TYR A 332 21.36 8.03 26.65
N GLU A 333 21.02 8.88 27.60
CA GLU A 333 20.22 8.47 28.76
C GLU A 333 18.73 8.54 28.44
N THR A 334 18.22 7.47 27.84
CA THR A 334 16.84 7.42 27.37
C THR A 334 16.05 6.25 27.91
N SER A 335 14.74 6.33 27.73
CA SER A 335 13.82 5.22 27.97
C SER A 335 12.69 5.27 26.94
N ASN A 336 12.12 4.10 26.61
CA ASN A 336 10.89 4.04 25.82
C ASN A 336 9.77 4.85 26.50
N GLN A 337 8.80 5.29 25.71
CA GLN A 337 7.54 5.80 26.25
C GLN A 337 6.92 4.77 27.20
N SER A 338 6.38 5.23 28.34
CA SER A 338 5.60 4.40 29.26
C SER A 338 4.38 3.79 28.55
N SER A 339 4.01 2.56 28.91
CA SER A 339 2.74 1.98 28.47
C SER A 339 1.61 2.51 29.35
N PHE A 340 0.57 3.06 28.73
CA PHE A 340 -0.59 3.59 29.43
C PHE A 340 -1.78 2.65 29.39
N ASN A 341 -1.76 1.63 28.53
CA ASN A 341 -2.85 0.68 28.34
C ASN A 341 -4.22 1.37 28.19
N LYS A 342 -4.26 2.44 27.36
CA LYS A 342 -5.43 3.30 27.13
C LYS A 342 -5.97 4.05 28.37
N ASN A 343 -5.23 4.07 29.48
CA ASN A 343 -5.58 4.80 30.69
C ASN A 343 -5.09 6.24 30.63
N PHE A 344 -6.00 7.18 30.32
CA PHE A 344 -5.67 8.60 30.19
C PHE A 344 -5.29 9.26 31.52
N SER A 345 -5.77 8.76 32.65
CA SER A 345 -5.37 9.27 33.96
C SER A 345 -3.88 9.02 34.23
N LEU A 346 -3.38 7.82 33.88
CA LEU A 346 -1.94 7.50 33.96
C LEU A 346 -1.11 8.33 32.97
N LEU A 347 -1.62 8.57 31.76
CA LEU A 347 -0.98 9.45 30.79
C LEU A 347 -0.85 10.88 31.33
N ILE A 348 -1.94 11.43 31.86
CA ILE A 348 -1.95 12.78 32.45
C ILE A 348 -0.98 12.86 33.63
N GLU A 349 -0.97 11.86 34.52
CA GLU A 349 -0.07 11.81 35.67
C GLU A 349 1.40 11.79 35.21
N ASP A 350 1.75 10.94 34.24
CA ASP A 350 3.10 10.86 33.68
C ASP A 350 3.51 12.19 33.04
N MET A 351 2.66 12.77 32.17
CA MET A 351 2.95 14.05 31.50
C MET A 351 3.10 15.21 32.50
N LYS A 352 2.26 15.30 33.54
CA LYS A 352 2.42 16.30 34.61
C LYS A 352 3.68 16.08 35.43
N HIS A 353 4.02 14.82 35.71
CA HIS A 353 5.25 14.49 36.42
C HIS A 353 6.49 14.87 35.59
N LYS A 354 6.46 14.61 34.28
CA LYS A 354 7.50 15.06 33.33
C LYS A 354 7.61 16.58 33.27
N GLU A 355 6.50 17.28 33.19
CA GLU A 355 6.46 18.75 33.22
C GLU A 355 7.10 19.31 34.51
N LYS A 356 6.75 18.74 35.68
CA LYS A 356 7.37 19.11 36.98
C LYS A 356 8.87 18.84 37.02
N GLN A 357 9.35 17.84 36.29
CA GLN A 357 10.77 17.53 36.14
C GLN A 357 11.47 18.42 35.09
N GLY A 358 10.76 19.35 34.45
CA GLY A 358 11.28 20.25 33.43
C GLY A 358 11.33 19.66 32.02
N PHE A 359 10.65 18.55 31.77
CA PHE A 359 10.55 17.96 30.44
C PHE A 359 9.54 18.70 29.56
N THR A 360 9.88 18.82 28.28
CA THR A 360 8.96 19.27 27.24
C THR A 360 8.23 18.06 26.65
N ASN A 361 6.90 18.05 26.76
CA ASN A 361 6.06 16.97 26.27
C ASN A 361 5.66 17.22 24.80
N TYR A 362 5.96 16.29 23.90
CA TYR A 362 5.53 16.30 22.49
C TYR A 362 4.56 15.16 22.24
N LEU A 363 3.47 15.42 21.52
CA LEU A 363 2.47 14.41 21.16
C LEU A 363 2.37 14.27 19.65
N PHE A 364 2.80 13.12 19.12
CA PHE A 364 2.81 12.81 17.70
C PHE A 364 1.53 12.06 17.32
N THR A 365 0.88 12.55 16.26
CA THR A 365 -0.37 11.98 15.73
C THR A 365 -0.33 11.96 14.21
N ASP A 366 -1.00 11.00 13.58
CA ASP A 366 -1.13 10.94 12.12
C ASP A 366 -2.25 11.85 11.55
N SER A 367 -3.11 12.38 12.43
CA SER A 367 -4.32 13.12 12.05
C SER A 367 -4.63 14.25 13.02
N GLY A 368 -5.01 15.41 12.45
CA GLY A 368 -5.46 16.57 13.24
C GLY A 368 -6.67 16.27 14.14
N ARG A 369 -7.56 15.36 13.73
CA ARG A 369 -8.70 14.93 14.55
C ARG A 369 -8.28 14.20 15.83
N GLN A 370 -7.16 13.48 15.81
CA GLN A 370 -6.64 12.83 17.02
C GLN A 370 -6.11 13.87 18.00
N ILE A 371 -5.51 14.96 17.52
CA ILE A 371 -5.07 16.09 18.36
C ILE A 371 -6.27 16.72 19.08
N GLU A 372 -7.34 17.03 18.33
CA GLU A 372 -8.58 17.57 18.91
C GLU A 372 -9.17 16.62 19.96
N ARG A 373 -9.10 15.31 19.70
CA ARG A 373 -9.55 14.29 20.65
C ARG A 373 -8.74 14.29 21.94
N PHE A 374 -7.41 14.42 21.88
CA PHE A 374 -6.59 14.51 23.08
C PHE A 374 -6.92 15.76 23.90
N TYR A 375 -7.07 16.92 23.26
CA TYR A 375 -7.52 18.14 23.95
C TYR A 375 -8.85 17.91 24.67
N LYS A 376 -9.83 17.31 24.00
CA LYS A 376 -11.13 17.02 24.60
C LYS A 376 -11.04 16.03 25.77
N ILE A 377 -10.25 14.96 25.64
CA ILE A 377 -10.05 13.99 26.72
C ILE A 377 -9.44 14.67 27.95
N PHE A 378 -8.46 15.57 27.75
CA PHE A 378 -7.82 16.27 28.86
C PHE A 378 -8.74 17.33 29.49
N GLU A 379 -9.56 18.01 28.69
CA GLU A 379 -10.61 18.92 29.18
C GLU A 379 -11.69 18.19 29.98
N ASP A 380 -12.19 17.06 29.48
CA ASP A 380 -13.21 16.23 30.14
C ASP A 380 -12.71 15.67 31.49
N LEU A 381 -11.38 15.50 31.65
CA LEU A 381 -10.73 15.03 32.88
C LEU A 381 -10.19 16.17 33.77
N ASP A 382 -10.54 17.42 33.48
CA ASP A 382 -10.11 18.64 34.19
C ASP A 382 -8.57 18.72 34.36
N ALA A 383 -7.85 18.29 33.30
CA ALA A 383 -6.41 18.23 33.27
C ALA A 383 -5.84 19.36 32.40
N GLN A 384 -5.33 20.41 33.05
CA GLN A 384 -4.45 21.36 32.38
C GLN A 384 -3.07 20.72 32.19
N LEU A 385 -2.68 20.54 30.92
CA LEU A 385 -1.42 19.95 30.49
C LEU A 385 -0.76 20.89 29.48
N ASP A 386 0.51 21.21 29.67
CA ASP A 386 1.32 21.83 28.64
C ASP A 386 1.96 20.75 27.76
N PHE A 387 1.54 20.68 26.49
CA PHE A 387 2.11 19.74 25.52
C PHE A 387 2.11 20.33 24.11
N HIS A 388 3.07 19.87 23.31
CA HIS A 388 3.30 20.34 21.95
C HIS A 388 2.81 19.30 20.94
N PRO A 389 1.64 19.48 20.31
CA PRO A 389 1.14 18.53 19.31
C PRO A 389 1.95 18.63 18.01
N VAL A 390 2.20 17.48 17.40
CA VAL A 390 2.89 17.34 16.12
C VAL A 390 2.04 16.47 15.20
N ASN A 391 1.46 17.07 14.17
CA ASN A 391 0.62 16.38 13.17
C ASN A 391 1.47 15.66 12.11
N LYS A 392 2.37 14.80 12.59
CA LYS A 392 3.25 13.92 11.85
C LYS A 392 3.45 12.69 12.74
N ALA A 393 3.24 11.48 12.22
CA ALA A 393 3.49 10.28 13.01
C ALA A 393 4.98 9.93 13.00
N ILE A 394 5.44 9.37 14.12
CA ILE A 394 6.75 8.72 14.27
C ILE A 394 6.50 7.28 14.72
N HIS A 395 7.42 6.36 14.42
CA HIS A 395 7.16 4.94 14.65
C HIS A 395 7.11 4.52 16.13
N ALA A 396 7.81 5.24 17.02
CA ALA A 396 7.79 4.97 18.47
C ALA A 396 8.16 6.21 19.31
N GLY A 397 7.53 6.33 20.46
CA GLY A 397 7.78 7.34 21.48
C GLY A 397 8.96 6.99 22.37
N PHE A 398 9.57 8.01 22.97
CA PHE A 398 10.79 7.91 23.77
C PHE A 398 10.91 9.10 24.73
N VAL A 399 11.77 8.97 25.72
CA VAL A 399 12.12 10.03 26.68
C VAL A 399 13.63 10.22 26.66
N ASP A 400 14.11 11.42 26.34
CA ASP A 400 15.52 11.83 26.45
C ASP A 400 15.70 12.67 27.72
N ARG A 401 16.42 12.12 28.71
CA ARG A 401 16.66 12.79 30.00
C ARG A 401 17.71 13.88 29.94
N GLN A 402 18.61 13.83 28.97
CA GLN A 402 19.68 14.81 28.83
C GLN A 402 19.17 16.08 28.14
N LEU A 403 18.22 15.95 27.21
CA LEU A 403 17.55 17.10 26.59
C LEU A 403 16.25 17.51 27.28
N ASN A 404 15.80 16.76 28.29
CA ASN A 404 14.49 16.94 28.95
C ASN A 404 13.35 16.96 27.92
N ILE A 405 13.25 15.90 27.11
CA ILE A 405 12.23 15.75 26.07
C ILE A 405 11.47 14.44 26.31
N ALA A 406 10.14 14.50 26.25
CA ALA A 406 9.28 13.32 26.25
C ALA A 406 8.41 13.32 24.99
N CYS A 407 8.59 12.32 24.14
CA CYS A 407 7.86 12.15 22.88
C CYS A 407 6.86 11.00 23.03
N TYR A 408 5.57 11.34 22.90
CA TYR A 408 4.46 10.40 22.98
C TYR A 408 3.84 10.16 21.61
N THR A 409 3.37 8.94 21.34
CA THR A 409 2.68 8.61 20.09
C THR A 409 1.26 8.14 20.34
N ASP A 410 0.33 8.55 19.49
CA ASP A 410 -1.06 8.15 19.58
C ASP A 410 -1.25 6.64 19.46
N HIS A 411 -0.57 5.97 18.52
CA HIS A 411 -0.71 4.53 18.36
C HIS A 411 -0.21 3.74 19.56
N GLN A 412 0.83 4.17 20.29
CA GLN A 412 1.23 3.49 21.53
C GLN A 412 0.29 3.81 22.70
N ILE A 413 -0.21 5.05 22.81
CA ILE A 413 -1.20 5.40 23.85
C ILE A 413 -2.49 4.60 23.67
N PHE A 414 -2.95 4.46 22.43
CA PHE A 414 -4.17 3.73 22.08
C PHE A 414 -3.95 2.24 21.78
N GLU A 415 -2.73 1.72 21.93
CA GLU A 415 -2.35 0.33 21.59
C GLU A 415 -2.82 -0.12 20.19
N ARG A 416 -2.63 0.75 19.21
CA ARG A 416 -2.96 0.50 17.81
C ARG A 416 -1.74 0.01 17.04
N PHE A 417 -1.97 -0.83 16.05
CA PHE A 417 -0.95 -1.16 15.07
C PHE A 417 -0.56 0.08 14.27
N HIS A 418 0.72 0.45 14.34
CA HIS A 418 1.29 1.48 13.48
C HIS A 418 1.53 0.88 12.09
N LYS A 419 0.97 1.49 11.03
CA LYS A 419 1.20 1.03 9.66
C LYS A 419 2.21 1.94 8.96
N TYR A 420 3.27 1.36 8.43
CA TYR A 420 4.17 2.07 7.50
C TYR A 420 3.60 2.11 6.08
N LYS A 421 3.98 3.13 5.32
CA LYS A 421 3.66 3.28 3.91
C LYS A 421 4.96 3.30 3.11
N LEU A 422 5.14 2.33 2.21
CA LEU A 422 6.19 2.38 1.19
C LEU A 422 5.58 2.95 -0.09
N LYS A 423 6.31 3.84 -0.78
CA LYS A 423 5.90 4.31 -2.11
C LYS A 423 5.78 3.09 -3.04
N LYS A 424 4.57 2.83 -3.52
CA LYS A 424 4.32 1.85 -4.59
C LYS A 424 4.44 2.60 -5.91
N GLY A 425 5.25 2.12 -6.85
CA GLY A 425 5.24 2.61 -8.23
C GLY A 425 3.85 2.43 -8.86
N PHE A 426 3.63 2.99 -10.06
CA PHE A 426 2.38 2.79 -10.81
C PHE A 426 2.07 1.28 -10.97
N THR A 427 1.11 0.76 -10.21
CA THR A 427 0.74 -0.67 -10.23
C THR A 427 -0.66 -0.92 -10.80
N LYS A 428 -0.68 -1.69 -11.90
CA LYS A 428 -1.62 -2.76 -12.36
C LYS A 428 -3.15 -2.64 -12.29
N GLU A 429 -3.76 -1.92 -11.35
CA GLU A 429 -5.22 -2.04 -11.10
C GLU A 429 -6.08 -1.33 -12.14
N GLN A 430 -5.56 -0.32 -12.85
CA GLN A 430 -6.31 0.42 -13.87
C GLN A 430 -6.03 -0.06 -15.32
N ALA A 431 -5.07 -0.98 -15.53
CA ALA A 431 -4.70 -1.55 -16.83
C ALA A 431 -5.65 -2.67 -17.33
N MET A 432 -6.76 -2.94 -16.62
CA MET A 432 -7.62 -4.12 -16.88
C MET A 432 -8.32 -4.13 -18.25
N SER A 433 -8.58 -2.97 -18.87
CA SER A 433 -9.33 -2.90 -20.14
C SER A 433 -8.51 -3.36 -21.36
N LEU A 434 -7.20 -3.08 -21.39
CA LEU A 434 -6.29 -3.53 -22.46
C LEU A 434 -5.68 -4.92 -22.19
N LYS A 435 -5.67 -5.35 -20.93
CA LYS A 435 -5.31 -6.72 -20.55
C LYS A 435 -6.23 -7.76 -21.21
N MET A 436 -7.49 -7.42 -21.49
CA MET A 436 -8.44 -8.31 -22.16
C MET A 436 -7.97 -8.73 -23.57
N LEU A 437 -7.28 -7.86 -24.32
CA LEU A 437 -6.73 -8.22 -25.64
C LEU A 437 -5.58 -9.23 -25.53
N ARG A 438 -4.74 -9.11 -24.50
CA ARG A 438 -3.67 -10.08 -24.19
C ARG A 438 -4.21 -11.43 -23.73
N GLU A 439 -5.38 -11.45 -23.09
CA GLU A 439 -6.03 -12.66 -22.57
C GLU A 439 -6.92 -13.40 -23.59
N LEU A 440 -7.17 -12.81 -24.77
CA LEU A 440 -7.98 -13.42 -25.82
C LEU A 440 -7.13 -14.36 -26.70
N GLN A 441 -7.47 -15.65 -26.69
CA GLN A 441 -6.85 -16.65 -27.56
C GLN A 441 -7.78 -17.02 -28.72
N PRO A 442 -7.25 -17.32 -29.93
CA PRO A 442 -8.07 -17.83 -31.01
C PRO A 442 -8.93 -19.00 -30.54
N GLY A 443 -10.23 -18.85 -30.69
CA GLY A 443 -11.23 -19.81 -30.21
C GLY A 443 -12.05 -19.33 -29.02
N ASP A 444 -11.62 -18.28 -28.31
CA ASP A 444 -12.40 -17.66 -27.24
C ASP A 444 -13.74 -17.13 -27.73
N PHE A 445 -14.76 -17.22 -26.89
CA PHE A 445 -16.07 -16.63 -27.16
C PHE A 445 -16.10 -15.17 -26.73
N VAL A 446 -16.67 -14.34 -27.60
CA VAL A 446 -16.63 -12.90 -27.50
C VAL A 446 -18.02 -12.35 -27.81
N THR A 447 -18.49 -11.40 -27.01
CA THR A 447 -19.79 -10.74 -27.24
C THR A 447 -19.58 -9.38 -27.90
N HIS A 448 -20.16 -9.19 -29.08
CA HIS A 448 -20.27 -7.88 -29.73
C HIS A 448 -21.64 -7.26 -29.41
N ILE A 449 -21.66 -5.98 -29.03
CA ILE A 449 -22.88 -5.29 -28.58
C ILE A 449 -24.03 -5.32 -29.60
N ASP A 450 -23.69 -5.32 -30.90
CA ASP A 450 -24.66 -5.24 -32.01
C ASP A 450 -24.94 -6.59 -32.69
N HIS A 451 -24.01 -7.54 -32.63
CA HIS A 451 -24.06 -8.78 -33.43
C HIS A 451 -24.14 -10.06 -32.58
N GLY A 452 -23.96 -9.95 -31.26
CA GLY A 452 -24.07 -11.07 -30.34
C GLY A 452 -22.77 -11.83 -30.15
N VAL A 453 -22.90 -13.09 -29.74
CA VAL A 453 -21.76 -13.95 -29.37
C VAL A 453 -21.12 -14.52 -30.64
N GLY A 454 -19.85 -14.17 -30.85
CA GLY A 454 -18.97 -14.70 -31.89
C GLY A 454 -17.77 -15.44 -31.29
N ARG A 455 -17.00 -16.10 -32.14
CA ARG A 455 -15.75 -16.78 -31.81
C ARG A 455 -14.59 -15.95 -32.34
N TYR A 456 -13.64 -15.61 -31.47
CA TYR A 456 -12.46 -14.87 -31.85
C TYR A 456 -11.53 -15.72 -32.72
N SER A 457 -11.08 -15.16 -33.84
CA SER A 457 -10.17 -15.82 -34.77
C SER A 457 -8.76 -15.27 -34.73
N GLY A 458 -8.58 -13.98 -34.43
CA GLY A 458 -7.31 -13.27 -34.54
C GLY A 458 -7.48 -11.82 -34.98
N LEU A 459 -6.36 -11.11 -35.11
CA LEU A 459 -6.28 -9.80 -35.75
C LEU A 459 -5.93 -10.00 -37.23
N GLU A 460 -6.56 -9.22 -38.11
CA GLU A 460 -6.32 -9.26 -39.55
C GLU A 460 -6.23 -7.83 -40.09
N LYS A 461 -5.27 -7.61 -41.01
CA LYS A 461 -5.14 -6.34 -41.72
C LYS A 461 -6.07 -6.35 -42.92
N ILE A 462 -7.08 -5.50 -42.90
CA ILE A 462 -8.04 -5.34 -43.99
C ILE A 462 -7.89 -3.95 -44.61
N GLU A 463 -8.08 -3.86 -45.93
CA GLU A 463 -8.01 -2.61 -46.66
C GLU A 463 -9.44 -2.12 -46.94
N ILE A 464 -9.81 -0.98 -46.36
CA ILE A 464 -11.13 -0.37 -46.51
C ILE A 464 -10.92 1.04 -47.09
N ASN A 465 -11.52 1.32 -48.24
CA ASN A 465 -11.44 2.63 -48.92
C ASN A 465 -9.98 3.12 -49.14
N GLY A 466 -9.05 2.21 -49.47
CA GLY A 466 -7.65 2.53 -49.73
C GLY A 466 -6.77 2.73 -48.48
N HIS A 467 -7.32 2.56 -47.27
CA HIS A 467 -6.56 2.61 -46.03
C HIS A 467 -6.48 1.22 -45.39
N LYS A 468 -5.26 0.79 -45.03
CA LYS A 468 -5.04 -0.45 -44.28
C LYS A 468 -5.41 -0.23 -42.82
N GLN A 469 -6.34 -1.03 -42.32
CA GLN A 469 -6.80 -1.01 -40.94
C GLN A 469 -6.66 -2.39 -40.32
N GLU A 470 -6.04 -2.47 -39.14
CA GLU A 470 -6.08 -3.67 -38.31
C GLU A 470 -7.46 -3.82 -37.68
N SER A 471 -8.05 -4.99 -37.86
CA SER A 471 -9.37 -5.33 -37.37
C SER A 471 -9.36 -6.70 -36.71
N LEU A 472 -10.13 -6.80 -35.63
CA LEU A 472 -10.39 -8.05 -34.94
C LEU A 472 -11.41 -8.88 -35.72
N ARG A 473 -11.05 -10.12 -36.05
CA ARG A 473 -11.89 -11.04 -36.80
C ARG A 473 -12.68 -11.95 -35.88
N LEU A 474 -14.00 -11.92 -36.03
CA LEU A 474 -14.95 -12.77 -35.31
C LEU A 474 -15.70 -13.68 -36.28
N PHE A 475 -15.80 -14.97 -35.95
CA PHE A 475 -16.68 -15.92 -36.61
C PHE A 475 -18.02 -16.03 -35.90
N TYR A 476 -19.09 -16.07 -36.69
CA TYR A 476 -20.45 -16.25 -36.25
C TYR A 476 -21.02 -17.56 -36.81
N GLN A 477 -22.30 -17.84 -36.54
CA GLN A 477 -22.97 -19.02 -37.07
C GLN A 477 -22.86 -19.07 -38.60
N ASN A 478 -22.79 -20.27 -39.19
CA ASN A 478 -22.60 -20.50 -40.63
C ASN A 478 -21.27 -19.97 -41.21
N ASN A 479 -20.25 -19.76 -40.38
CA ASN A 479 -18.96 -19.17 -40.76
C ASN A 479 -19.04 -17.72 -41.27
N ASP A 480 -20.11 -16.99 -40.95
CA ASP A 480 -20.19 -15.56 -41.22
C ASP A 480 -19.04 -14.82 -40.48
N VAL A 481 -18.39 -13.87 -41.15
CA VAL A 481 -17.23 -13.16 -40.60
C VAL A 481 -17.59 -11.70 -40.32
N LEU A 482 -17.23 -11.22 -39.13
CA LEU A 482 -17.30 -9.81 -38.76
C LEU A 482 -15.90 -9.29 -38.45
N TYR A 483 -15.52 -8.22 -39.12
CA TYR A 483 -14.31 -7.46 -38.81
C TYR A 483 -14.67 -6.26 -37.94
N VAL A 484 -14.05 -6.17 -36.77
CA VAL A 484 -14.26 -5.07 -35.83
C VAL A 484 -12.97 -4.29 -35.71
N SER A 485 -13.01 -3.02 -36.11
CA SER A 485 -11.89 -2.10 -35.94
C SER A 485 -11.38 -2.07 -34.49
N ILE A 486 -10.06 -1.94 -34.30
CA ILE A 486 -9.44 -1.74 -32.97
C ILE A 486 -10.06 -0.53 -32.24
N ASN A 487 -10.48 0.52 -32.97
CA ASN A 487 -11.12 1.69 -32.38
C ASN A 487 -12.52 1.38 -31.81
N SER A 488 -13.11 0.26 -32.20
CA SER A 488 -14.43 -0.23 -31.75
C SER A 488 -14.33 -1.37 -30.72
N LEU A 489 -13.16 -1.61 -30.13
CA LEU A 489 -12.99 -2.66 -29.11
C LEU A 489 -13.87 -2.47 -27.86
N HIS A 490 -14.27 -1.23 -27.55
CA HIS A 490 -15.24 -0.94 -26.50
C HIS A 490 -16.62 -1.61 -26.72
N LYS A 491 -16.92 -2.06 -27.94
CA LYS A 491 -18.13 -2.82 -28.29
C LYS A 491 -18.02 -4.31 -28.01
N ILE A 492 -16.84 -4.75 -27.59
CA ILE A 492 -16.47 -6.14 -27.47
C ILE A 492 -16.20 -6.48 -26.00
N SER A 493 -16.66 -7.65 -25.55
CA SER A 493 -16.36 -8.17 -24.21
C SER A 493 -16.17 -9.69 -24.25
N LYS A 494 -15.21 -10.24 -23.49
CA LYS A 494 -15.03 -11.70 -23.38
C LYS A 494 -16.30 -12.31 -22.79
N PHE A 495 -16.83 -13.34 -23.44
CA PHE A 495 -18.05 -13.99 -22.99
C PHE A 495 -17.77 -14.77 -21.70
N LYS A 496 -18.54 -14.49 -20.63
CA LYS A 496 -18.51 -15.21 -19.36
C LYS A 496 -19.81 -15.99 -19.20
N GLY A 497 -19.76 -17.31 -19.40
CA GLY A 497 -20.89 -18.22 -19.27
C GLY A 497 -20.92 -18.96 -17.92
N LYS A 498 -21.93 -19.80 -17.71
CA LYS A 498 -21.91 -20.79 -16.60
C LYS A 498 -20.90 -21.89 -16.93
N ASP A 499 -20.08 -22.26 -15.95
CA ASP A 499 -18.90 -23.10 -16.12
C ASP A 499 -19.14 -24.34 -17.00
N GLY A 500 -18.28 -24.51 -18.02
CA GLY A 500 -18.18 -25.72 -18.84
C GLY A 500 -19.11 -25.83 -20.06
N THR A 501 -20.05 -24.91 -20.30
CA THR A 501 -20.94 -24.98 -21.47
C THR A 501 -20.58 -23.95 -22.55
N PRO A 502 -20.22 -24.38 -23.78
CA PRO A 502 -19.92 -23.45 -24.86
C PRO A 502 -21.21 -22.74 -25.34
N PRO A 503 -21.19 -21.41 -25.51
CA PRO A 503 -22.37 -20.67 -25.96
C PRO A 503 -22.71 -20.96 -27.42
N LYS A 504 -23.98 -20.78 -27.78
CA LYS A 504 -24.41 -20.79 -29.19
C LYS A 504 -23.96 -19.50 -29.87
N LEU A 505 -23.26 -19.62 -31.00
CA LEU A 505 -22.89 -18.48 -31.83
C LEU A 505 -24.15 -17.80 -32.38
N SER A 506 -24.10 -16.47 -32.42
CA SER A 506 -25.18 -15.66 -33.01
C SER A 506 -25.11 -15.67 -34.53
N LYS A 507 -26.21 -15.33 -35.21
CA LYS A 507 -26.26 -15.16 -36.67
C LYS A 507 -26.18 -13.66 -37.02
N ILE A 508 -25.30 -13.28 -37.95
CA ILE A 508 -25.18 -11.89 -38.41
C ILE A 508 -26.43 -11.52 -39.23
N GLY A 509 -26.95 -10.30 -39.04
CA GLY A 509 -28.12 -9.78 -39.75
C GLY A 509 -29.47 -10.37 -39.32
N GLY A 510 -29.50 -11.31 -38.36
CA GLY A 510 -30.74 -11.88 -37.82
C GLY A 510 -31.34 -11.07 -36.67
N ASP A 511 -32.66 -11.03 -36.57
CA ASP A 511 -33.38 -10.33 -35.49
C ASP A 511 -33.28 -11.03 -34.12
N ALA A 512 -32.73 -12.25 -34.05
CA ALA A 512 -32.66 -13.03 -32.82
C ALA A 512 -31.88 -12.30 -31.71
N TRP A 513 -30.71 -11.73 -32.02
CA TRP A 513 -29.91 -10.95 -31.06
C TRP A 513 -30.64 -9.67 -30.63
N LYS A 514 -31.23 -8.96 -31.58
CA LYS A 514 -32.00 -7.73 -31.32
C LYS A 514 -33.22 -8.01 -30.43
N LYS A 515 -33.95 -9.11 -30.68
CA LYS A 515 -35.07 -9.58 -29.87
C LYS A 515 -34.63 -10.03 -28.48
N LEU A 516 -33.51 -10.74 -28.37
CA LEU A 516 -32.91 -11.11 -27.08
C LEU A 516 -32.51 -9.87 -26.29
N LYS A 517 -31.77 -8.93 -26.90
CA LYS A 517 -31.37 -7.65 -26.30
C LYS A 517 -32.58 -6.83 -25.86
N SER A 518 -33.63 -6.76 -26.67
CA SER A 518 -34.89 -6.07 -26.31
C SER A 518 -35.61 -6.75 -25.14
N THR A 519 -35.71 -8.09 -25.17
CA THR A 519 -36.36 -8.87 -24.09
C THR A 519 -35.58 -8.76 -22.78
N THR A 520 -34.25 -8.89 -22.82
CA THR A 520 -33.37 -8.70 -21.66
C THR A 520 -33.42 -7.27 -21.17
N LYS A 521 -33.39 -6.26 -22.05
CA LYS A 521 -33.57 -4.84 -21.68
C LYS A 521 -34.91 -4.61 -20.99
N ARG A 522 -35.98 -5.25 -21.45
CA ARG A 522 -37.29 -5.20 -20.78
C ARG A 522 -37.22 -5.84 -19.40
N LYS A 523 -36.69 -7.05 -19.26
CA LYS A 523 -36.51 -7.70 -17.95
C LYS A 523 -35.67 -6.87 -16.97
N VAL A 524 -34.56 -6.30 -17.44
CA VAL A 524 -33.70 -5.41 -16.64
C VAL A 524 -34.46 -4.13 -16.25
N LYS A 525 -35.25 -3.55 -17.16
CA LYS A 525 -36.13 -2.42 -16.84
C LYS A 525 -37.22 -2.79 -15.84
N ASP A 526 -37.80 -3.98 -15.94
CA ASP A 526 -38.82 -4.46 -15.00
C ASP A 526 -38.20 -4.63 -13.61
N MET A 527 -37.03 -5.27 -13.49
CA MET A 527 -36.27 -5.36 -12.24
C MET A 527 -35.90 -3.97 -11.69
N ALA A 528 -35.41 -3.07 -12.54
CA ALA A 528 -35.09 -1.70 -12.13
C ALA A 528 -36.33 -0.94 -11.65
N LYS A 529 -37.47 -1.13 -12.31
CA LYS A 529 -38.76 -0.56 -11.89
C LYS A 529 -39.18 -1.10 -10.53
N GLU A 530 -39.01 -2.39 -10.28
CA GLU A 530 -39.28 -2.99 -8.96
C GLU A 530 -38.35 -2.43 -7.88
N LEU A 531 -37.05 -2.33 -8.14
CA LEU A 531 -36.07 -1.74 -7.21
C LEU A 531 -36.38 -0.26 -6.92
N ILE A 532 -36.67 0.53 -7.96
CA ILE A 532 -37.07 1.95 -7.80
C ILE A 532 -38.37 2.06 -7.02
N LYS A 533 -39.36 1.21 -7.30
CA LYS A 533 -40.63 1.19 -6.56
C LYS A 533 -40.41 0.83 -5.09
N LEU A 534 -39.53 -0.13 -4.81
CA LEU A 534 -39.15 -0.51 -3.45
C LEU A 534 -38.44 0.65 -2.74
N TYR A 535 -37.50 1.31 -3.40
CA TYR A 535 -36.78 2.47 -2.88
C TYR A 535 -37.73 3.65 -2.61
N ALA A 536 -38.63 3.96 -3.55
CA ALA A 536 -39.65 5.01 -3.37
C ALA A 536 -40.60 4.67 -2.22
N LYS A 537 -41.03 3.40 -2.09
CA LYS A 537 -41.84 2.94 -0.96
C LYS A 537 -41.09 3.12 0.36
N ARG A 538 -39.80 2.78 0.43
CA ARG A 538 -38.99 2.97 1.64
C ARG A 538 -38.81 4.45 1.98
N LYS A 539 -38.49 5.30 1.00
CA LYS A 539 -38.30 6.74 1.22
C LYS A 539 -39.59 7.46 1.66
N ALA A 540 -40.75 6.96 1.24
CA ALA A 540 -42.05 7.46 1.69
C ALA A 540 -42.49 6.89 3.05
N SER A 541 -41.96 5.73 3.45
CA SER A 541 -42.23 5.15 4.77
C SER A 541 -41.49 5.92 5.84
N LYS A 542 -42.19 6.24 6.93
CA LYS A 542 -41.56 6.80 8.13
C LYS A 542 -40.77 5.70 8.84
N GLY A 543 -39.47 5.90 8.98
CA GLY A 543 -38.55 5.08 9.76
C GLY A 543 -38.29 5.68 11.14
N HIS A 544 -37.24 5.18 11.79
CA HIS A 544 -36.72 5.69 13.06
C HIS A 544 -35.38 6.37 12.79
N ALA A 545 -35.30 7.69 13.01
CA ALA A 545 -34.08 8.45 12.86
C ALA A 545 -33.26 8.34 14.15
N PHE A 546 -32.11 7.68 14.09
CA PHE A 546 -31.20 7.57 15.23
C PHE A 546 -30.54 8.93 15.53
N PRO A 547 -30.23 9.25 16.80
CA PRO A 547 -29.57 10.50 17.17
C PRO A 547 -28.12 10.56 16.66
N PRO A 548 -27.48 11.75 16.63
CA PRO A 548 -26.04 11.87 16.42
C PRO A 548 -25.21 11.05 17.43
N ASP A 549 -23.96 10.76 17.08
CA ASP A 549 -23.09 9.93 17.92
C ASP A 549 -22.77 10.60 19.26
N GLY A 550 -23.03 9.87 20.35
CA GLY A 550 -22.69 10.28 21.70
C GLY A 550 -21.26 9.88 22.10
N TYR A 551 -20.88 10.19 23.35
CA TYR A 551 -19.58 9.85 23.91
C TYR A 551 -19.25 8.34 23.81
N LEU A 552 -20.20 7.48 24.20
CA LEU A 552 -20.01 6.02 24.17
C LEU A 552 -19.73 5.48 22.76
N GLN A 553 -20.38 6.02 21.73
CA GLN A 553 -20.14 5.59 20.35
C GLN A 553 -18.71 5.92 19.91
N ASN A 554 -18.23 7.13 20.25
CA ASN A 554 -16.86 7.55 19.95
C ASN A 554 -15.84 6.69 20.72
N GLU A 555 -16.16 6.32 21.96
CA GLU A 555 -15.32 5.43 22.78
C GLU A 555 -15.26 4.00 22.20
N LEU A 556 -16.39 3.45 21.75
CA LEU A 556 -16.41 2.18 21.02
C LEU A 556 -15.53 2.27 19.78
N GLU A 557 -15.73 3.26 18.91
CA GLU A 557 -14.96 3.38 17.66
C GLU A 557 -13.47 3.54 17.94
N ALA A 558 -13.11 4.28 18.98
CA ALA A 558 -11.73 4.51 19.33
C ALA A 558 -11.02 3.34 20.02
N SER A 559 -11.75 2.49 20.73
CA SER A 559 -11.20 1.28 21.36
C SER A 559 -10.84 0.19 20.34
N PHE A 560 -11.18 0.39 19.06
CA PHE A 560 -10.76 -0.49 17.98
C PHE A 560 -9.23 -0.52 17.86
N ILE A 561 -8.67 -1.73 17.90
CA ILE A 561 -7.21 -1.98 17.94
C ILE A 561 -6.53 -1.79 16.58
N TYR A 562 -7.31 -1.72 15.50
CA TYR A 562 -6.81 -1.53 14.15
C TYR A 562 -7.14 -0.13 13.64
N GLN A 563 -6.30 0.39 12.75
CA GLN A 563 -6.61 1.61 12.00
C GLN A 563 -7.53 1.29 10.82
N ASP A 564 -8.64 2.02 10.75
CA ASP A 564 -9.58 1.96 9.63
C ASP A 564 -8.88 2.27 8.31
N THR A 565 -9.23 1.52 7.26
CA THR A 565 -8.91 1.92 5.89
C THR A 565 -9.79 3.11 5.46
N PRO A 566 -9.39 3.89 4.44
CA PRO A 566 -10.24 4.96 3.90
C PRO A 566 -11.64 4.47 3.50
N ASP A 567 -11.75 3.25 2.96
CA ASP A 567 -13.03 2.65 2.60
C ASP A 567 -13.85 2.24 3.84
N GLN A 568 -13.21 1.77 4.91
CA GLN A 568 -13.88 1.46 6.18
C GLN A 568 -14.38 2.72 6.88
N GLU A 569 -13.59 3.79 6.91
CA GLU A 569 -13.99 5.08 7.47
C GLU A 569 -15.20 5.62 6.70
N LYS A 570 -15.11 5.64 5.37
CA LYS A 570 -16.22 6.06 4.50
C LYS A 570 -17.47 5.21 4.73
N ALA A 571 -17.36 3.89 4.72
CA ALA A 571 -18.49 2.99 4.94
C ALA A 571 -19.13 3.15 6.32
N THR A 572 -18.32 3.39 7.36
CA THR A 572 -18.79 3.68 8.72
C THR A 572 -19.59 4.97 8.75
N ILE A 573 -19.05 6.06 8.20
CA ILE A 573 -19.70 7.37 8.17
C ILE A 573 -21.02 7.30 7.41
N GLU A 574 -21.02 6.73 6.20
CA GLU A 574 -22.21 6.65 5.37
C GLU A 574 -23.31 5.77 6.00
N THR A 575 -22.93 4.66 6.65
CA THR A 575 -23.90 3.81 7.38
C THR A 575 -24.56 4.59 8.51
N LYS A 576 -23.78 5.32 9.32
CA LYS A 576 -24.32 6.13 10.42
C LYS A 576 -25.18 7.29 9.90
N GLN A 577 -24.80 7.92 8.80
CA GLN A 577 -25.59 8.98 8.16
C GLN A 577 -26.96 8.49 7.70
N ASP A 578 -27.03 7.30 7.09
CA ASP A 578 -28.29 6.69 6.69
C ASP A 578 -29.16 6.34 7.89
N MET A 579 -28.56 5.82 8.97
CA MET A 579 -29.29 5.54 10.23
C MET A 579 -29.90 6.81 10.85
N MET A 580 -29.31 7.98 10.65
CA MET A 580 -29.85 9.24 11.20
C MET A 580 -31.00 9.83 10.36
N GLN A 581 -31.38 9.21 9.24
CA GLN A 581 -32.46 9.71 8.39
C GLN A 581 -33.84 9.25 8.87
N GLU A 582 -34.88 10.01 8.52
CA GLU A 582 -36.28 9.69 8.88
C GLU A 582 -36.89 8.51 8.10
N HIS A 583 -36.15 7.91 7.17
CA HIS A 583 -36.61 6.80 6.34
C HIS A 583 -35.72 5.58 6.58
N PRO A 584 -36.25 4.34 6.43
CA PRO A 584 -35.47 3.14 6.71
C PRO A 584 -34.22 3.02 5.84
N MET A 585 -33.07 2.79 6.47
CA MET A 585 -31.80 2.48 5.80
C MET A 585 -31.90 1.15 5.03
N ASP A 586 -31.32 1.11 3.83
CA ASP A 586 -31.05 -0.11 3.07
C ASP A 586 -29.67 0.01 2.41
N ARG A 587 -28.66 -0.58 3.02
CA ARG A 587 -27.26 -0.44 2.63
C ARG A 587 -26.58 -1.80 2.53
N LEU A 588 -25.85 -2.01 1.43
CA LEU A 588 -25.00 -3.17 1.21
C LEU A 588 -23.54 -2.76 1.37
N ILE A 589 -22.83 -3.44 2.27
CA ILE A 589 -21.38 -3.27 2.44
C ILE A 589 -20.66 -4.40 1.72
N CYS A 590 -19.90 -4.05 0.67
CA CYS A 590 -19.10 -4.99 -0.10
C CYS A 590 -17.63 -4.95 0.35
N GLY A 591 -16.99 -6.10 0.44
CA GLY A 591 -15.56 -6.21 0.73
C GLY A 591 -15.12 -7.67 0.83
N ASP A 592 -13.83 -7.93 0.64
CA ASP A 592 -13.28 -9.29 0.74
C ASP A 592 -13.25 -9.79 2.19
N VAL A 593 -12.95 -11.08 2.37
CA VAL A 593 -12.82 -11.69 3.69
C VAL A 593 -11.66 -11.04 4.44
N GLY A 594 -11.89 -10.62 5.69
CA GLY A 594 -10.87 -9.95 6.52
C GLY A 594 -10.82 -8.42 6.41
N PHE A 595 -11.63 -7.80 5.54
CA PHE A 595 -11.64 -6.33 5.34
C PHE A 595 -12.48 -5.58 6.39
N GLY A 596 -12.73 -6.18 7.56
CA GLY A 596 -13.40 -5.52 8.68
C GLY A 596 -14.89 -5.17 8.50
N LYS A 597 -15.62 -5.85 7.59
CA LYS A 597 -17.09 -5.67 7.44
C LYS A 597 -17.84 -5.83 8.77
N THR A 598 -17.41 -6.79 9.59
CA THR A 598 -17.98 -7.06 10.91
C THR A 598 -17.86 -5.86 11.86
N GLU A 599 -16.77 -5.08 11.78
CA GLU A 599 -16.59 -3.90 12.63
C GLU A 599 -17.61 -2.80 12.30
N ILE A 600 -17.91 -2.60 11.00
CA ILE A 600 -18.95 -1.66 10.57
C ILE A 600 -20.32 -2.08 11.12
N ALA A 601 -20.63 -3.38 11.08
CA ALA A 601 -21.86 -3.93 11.65
C ALA A 601 -21.93 -3.76 13.17
N ILE A 602 -20.82 -3.92 13.89
CA ILE A 602 -20.77 -3.70 15.35
C ILE A 602 -21.03 -2.24 15.69
N ARG A 603 -20.40 -1.30 14.98
CA ARG A 603 -20.60 0.15 15.19
C ARG A 603 -22.05 0.57 14.94
N ALA A 604 -22.67 0.05 13.88
CA ALA A 604 -24.08 0.28 13.59
C ALA A 604 -25.00 -0.34 14.65
N ALA A 605 -24.72 -1.57 15.08
CA ALA A 605 -25.48 -2.24 16.14
C ALA A 605 -25.39 -1.48 17.46
N PHE A 606 -24.21 -1.01 17.85
CA PHE A 606 -24.03 -0.25 19.08
C PHE A 606 -24.74 1.11 19.05
N LYS A 607 -24.73 1.79 17.90
CA LYS A 607 -25.52 3.01 17.70
C LYS A 607 -27.02 2.76 17.91
N CYS A 608 -27.51 1.64 17.41
CA CYS A 608 -28.91 1.22 17.57
C CYS A 608 -29.25 0.95 19.05
N VAL A 609 -28.41 0.17 19.73
CA VAL A 609 -28.60 -0.19 21.15
C VAL A 609 -28.48 1.04 22.06
N SER A 610 -27.57 1.96 21.78
CA SER A 610 -27.39 3.20 22.55
C SER A 610 -28.65 4.10 22.52
N ASP A 611 -29.52 3.91 21.55
CA ASP A 611 -30.82 4.60 21.42
C ASP A 611 -31.99 3.76 21.97
N GLY A 612 -31.70 2.70 22.73
CA GLY A 612 -32.68 1.84 23.38
C GLY A 612 -33.43 0.88 22.45
N LYS A 613 -32.93 0.66 21.23
CA LYS A 613 -33.52 -0.25 20.24
C LYS A 613 -32.79 -1.60 20.21
N GLN A 614 -33.50 -2.64 19.79
CA GLN A 614 -32.92 -3.99 19.63
C GLN A 614 -32.33 -4.18 18.23
N VAL A 615 -31.35 -5.09 18.14
CA VAL A 615 -30.68 -5.47 16.89
C VAL A 615 -30.86 -6.96 16.63
N ALA A 616 -31.14 -7.31 15.37
CA ALA A 616 -31.12 -8.69 14.88
C ALA A 616 -29.96 -8.88 13.90
N ILE A 617 -29.17 -9.93 14.07
CA ILE A 617 -28.08 -10.30 13.16
C ILE A 617 -28.38 -11.68 12.58
N LEU A 618 -28.69 -11.70 11.29
CA LEU A 618 -29.07 -12.89 10.55
C LEU A 618 -27.88 -13.43 9.74
N VAL A 619 -27.52 -14.68 9.98
CA VAL A 619 -26.36 -15.33 9.35
C VAL A 619 -26.71 -16.72 8.79
N PRO A 620 -26.06 -17.21 7.74
CA PRO A 620 -26.54 -18.40 7.02
C PRO A 620 -26.21 -19.71 7.75
N THR A 621 -25.20 -19.72 8.62
CA THR A 621 -24.72 -20.95 9.28
C THR A 621 -24.63 -20.82 10.79
N THR A 622 -24.82 -21.96 11.45
CA THR A 622 -24.67 -22.10 12.91
C THR A 622 -23.28 -21.65 13.40
N ILE A 623 -22.22 -21.91 12.62
CA ILE A 623 -20.84 -21.56 12.97
C ILE A 623 -20.65 -20.04 12.91
N LEU A 624 -21.14 -19.39 11.85
CA LEU A 624 -21.10 -17.93 11.73
C LEU A 624 -21.87 -17.26 12.87
N ALA A 625 -23.00 -17.83 13.30
CA ALA A 625 -23.76 -17.29 14.43
C ALA A 625 -22.93 -17.28 15.71
N LEU A 626 -22.16 -18.36 15.96
CA LEU A 626 -21.29 -18.44 17.12
C LEU A 626 -20.06 -17.52 16.99
N GLN A 627 -19.50 -17.37 15.80
CA GLN A 627 -18.37 -16.47 15.54
C GLN A 627 -18.77 -15.01 15.76
N HIS A 628 -19.90 -14.58 15.20
CA HIS A 628 -20.45 -13.25 15.42
C HIS A 628 -20.79 -13.05 16.90
N TYR A 629 -21.42 -14.02 17.57
CA TYR A 629 -21.66 -13.95 19.01
C TYR A 629 -20.40 -13.69 19.82
N LYS A 630 -19.32 -14.44 19.58
CA LYS A 630 -18.04 -14.21 20.26
C LYS A 630 -17.48 -12.82 19.96
N THR A 631 -17.42 -12.44 18.69
CA THR A 631 -16.85 -11.17 18.24
C THR A 631 -17.61 -9.98 18.83
N PHE A 632 -18.93 -10.00 18.76
CA PHE A 632 -19.79 -8.95 19.32
C PHE A 632 -19.69 -8.90 20.85
N SER A 633 -19.72 -10.05 21.52
CA SER A 633 -19.64 -10.12 22.99
C SER A 633 -18.30 -9.62 23.51
N GLU A 634 -17.20 -9.95 22.83
CA GLU A 634 -15.87 -9.47 23.18
C GLU A 634 -15.73 -7.98 22.92
N ARG A 635 -16.20 -7.50 21.76
CA ARG A 635 -16.09 -6.10 21.34
C ARG A 635 -16.95 -5.14 22.17
N LEU A 636 -18.12 -5.59 22.63
CA LEU A 636 -19.08 -4.79 23.39
C LEU A 636 -19.05 -5.06 24.90
N LYS A 637 -18.09 -5.84 25.39
CA LYS A 637 -17.99 -6.29 26.79
C LYS A 637 -17.99 -5.14 27.80
N GLU A 638 -17.28 -4.06 27.50
CA GLU A 638 -17.09 -2.92 28.39
C GLU A 638 -18.30 -1.96 28.41
N PHE A 639 -19.24 -2.13 27.47
CA PHE A 639 -20.38 -1.23 27.28
C PHE A 639 -21.69 -1.77 27.88
N GLY A 640 -21.65 -2.91 28.56
CA GLY A 640 -22.82 -3.48 29.25
C GLY A 640 -23.96 -3.97 28.35
N VAL A 641 -23.69 -4.21 27.06
CA VAL A 641 -24.71 -4.65 26.09
C VAL A 641 -25.02 -6.14 26.26
N THR A 642 -26.31 -6.48 26.36
CA THR A 642 -26.75 -7.87 26.51
C THR A 642 -26.95 -8.54 25.15
N ILE A 643 -26.12 -9.55 24.87
CA ILE A 643 -26.08 -10.26 23.58
C ILE A 643 -26.39 -11.74 23.80
N ASP A 644 -27.24 -12.32 22.96
CA ASP A 644 -27.46 -13.77 22.92
C ASP A 644 -27.56 -14.28 21.48
N TYR A 645 -27.52 -15.60 21.31
CA TYR A 645 -27.60 -16.25 20.01
C TYR A 645 -28.58 -17.43 19.98
N VAL A 646 -29.24 -17.60 18.83
CA VAL A 646 -30.16 -18.71 18.56
C VAL A 646 -29.72 -19.46 17.31
N ASN A 647 -29.35 -20.73 17.49
CA ASN A 647 -28.98 -21.63 16.41
C ASN A 647 -29.40 -23.08 16.73
N ARG A 648 -28.93 -24.07 15.96
CA ARG A 648 -29.27 -25.49 16.19
C ARG A 648 -28.70 -26.08 17.49
N PHE A 649 -27.67 -25.47 18.08
CA PHE A 649 -27.02 -25.98 19.28
C PHE A 649 -27.72 -25.57 20.58
N ARG A 650 -28.62 -24.58 20.54
CA ARG A 650 -29.48 -24.24 21.67
C ARG A 650 -30.63 -25.25 21.81
N THR A 651 -30.83 -25.75 23.03
CA THR A 651 -31.95 -26.63 23.39
C THR A 651 -33.30 -25.90 23.27
N ALA A 652 -34.39 -26.66 23.21
CA ALA A 652 -35.74 -26.08 23.13
C ALA A 652 -36.08 -25.21 24.36
N LYS A 653 -35.60 -25.60 25.55
CA LYS A 653 -35.78 -24.84 26.80
C LYS A 653 -35.05 -23.49 26.73
N GLU A 654 -33.77 -23.49 26.33
CA GLU A 654 -32.99 -22.26 26.14
C GLU A 654 -33.62 -21.34 25.10
N LYS A 655 -34.00 -21.87 23.93
CA LYS A 655 -34.68 -21.07 22.89
C LYS A 655 -35.94 -20.39 23.41
N THR A 656 -36.75 -21.12 24.17
CA THR A 656 -37.99 -20.58 24.74
C THR A 656 -37.69 -19.46 25.74
N GLN A 657 -36.61 -19.58 26.52
CA GLN A 657 -36.18 -18.53 27.44
C GLN A 657 -35.66 -17.30 26.68
N ILE A 658 -34.77 -17.50 25.69
CA ILE A 658 -34.25 -16.42 24.83
C ILE A 658 -35.40 -15.66 24.17
N TYR A 659 -36.42 -16.33 23.67
CA TYR A 659 -37.56 -15.67 23.03
C TYR A 659 -38.33 -14.76 24.01
N LYS A 660 -38.46 -15.17 25.28
CA LYS A 660 -39.06 -14.33 26.34
C LYS A 660 -38.16 -13.15 26.70
N ASP A 661 -36.85 -13.36 26.74
CA ASP A 661 -35.90 -12.29 27.06
C ASP A 661 -35.79 -11.27 25.91
N VAL A 662 -35.93 -11.71 24.66
CA VAL A 662 -36.07 -10.81 23.48
C VAL A 662 -37.39 -10.05 23.51
N GLU A 663 -38.51 -10.71 23.82
CA GLU A 663 -39.85 -10.09 23.89
C GLU A 663 -39.95 -9.07 25.05
N SER A 664 -39.23 -9.30 26.16
CA SER A 664 -39.16 -8.33 27.26
C SER A 664 -38.15 -7.21 27.04
N GLY A 665 -37.29 -7.32 26.01
CA GLY A 665 -36.23 -6.35 25.71
C GLY A 665 -34.95 -6.51 26.55
N ARG A 666 -34.80 -7.62 27.28
CA ARG A 666 -33.56 -7.91 28.04
C ARG A 666 -32.39 -8.26 27.13
N VAL A 667 -32.65 -8.94 26.01
CA VAL A 667 -31.64 -9.18 24.97
C VAL A 667 -31.67 -8.02 23.99
N GLU A 668 -30.59 -7.25 23.93
CA GLU A 668 -30.48 -6.07 23.07
C GLU A 668 -30.00 -6.46 21.67
N ILE A 669 -29.09 -7.43 21.56
CA ILE A 669 -28.61 -7.96 20.28
C ILE A 669 -28.87 -9.46 20.21
N LEU A 670 -29.67 -9.88 19.22
CA LEU A 670 -29.95 -11.29 18.95
C LEU A 670 -29.25 -11.75 17.66
N ILE A 671 -28.36 -12.72 17.77
CA ILE A 671 -27.60 -13.27 16.62
C ILE A 671 -28.11 -14.67 16.29
N GLY A 672 -28.34 -14.98 15.02
CA GLY A 672 -28.91 -16.28 14.72
C GLY A 672 -29.07 -16.60 13.25
N THR A 673 -29.40 -17.85 12.99
CA THR A 673 -29.71 -18.32 11.64
C THR A 673 -31.16 -18.00 11.27
N HIS A 674 -31.71 -18.65 10.25
CA HIS A 674 -33.15 -18.61 9.92
C HIS A 674 -34.08 -18.86 11.12
N ALA A 675 -33.58 -19.38 12.23
CA ALA A 675 -34.33 -19.44 13.48
C ALA A 675 -34.88 -18.07 13.91
N ILE A 676 -34.20 -16.95 13.63
CA ILE A 676 -34.68 -15.58 13.91
C ILE A 676 -35.96 -15.25 13.14
N LEU A 677 -36.15 -15.83 11.95
CA LEU A 677 -37.32 -15.60 11.10
C LEU A 677 -38.56 -16.40 11.55
N ASN A 678 -38.42 -17.20 12.61
CA ASN A 678 -39.53 -17.96 13.15
C ASN A 678 -40.59 -17.01 13.76
N LYS A 679 -41.86 -17.17 13.37
CA LYS A 679 -43.01 -16.37 13.87
C LYS A 679 -43.17 -16.34 15.39
N LYS A 680 -42.53 -17.27 16.12
CA LYS A 680 -42.52 -17.28 17.59
C LYS A 680 -41.66 -16.18 18.22
N ILE A 681 -40.69 -15.63 17.47
CA ILE A 681 -39.83 -14.56 17.95
C ILE A 681 -40.55 -13.23 17.77
N LYS A 682 -40.65 -12.48 18.87
CA LYS A 682 -41.21 -11.13 18.90
C LYS A 682 -40.19 -10.23 19.57
N PHE A 683 -39.72 -9.23 18.82
CA PHE A 683 -38.92 -8.16 19.39
C PHE A 683 -39.83 -7.15 20.07
N LYS A 684 -39.37 -6.57 21.18
CA LYS A 684 -40.03 -5.46 21.85
C LYS A 684 -39.97 -4.20 20.98
N ASP A 685 -38.79 -3.87 20.46
CA ASP A 685 -38.57 -2.69 19.63
C ASP A 685 -37.32 -2.87 18.74
N LEU A 686 -37.48 -3.55 17.61
CA LEU A 686 -36.39 -3.82 16.66
C LEU A 686 -36.05 -2.58 15.84
N GLY A 687 -34.83 -2.06 15.97
CA GLY A 687 -34.35 -0.88 15.24
C GLY A 687 -33.40 -1.17 14.08
N LEU A 688 -32.66 -2.29 14.11
CA LEU A 688 -31.68 -2.64 13.07
C LEU A 688 -31.69 -4.15 12.77
N LEU A 689 -31.68 -4.47 11.48
CA LEU A 689 -31.44 -5.82 10.96
C LEU A 689 -30.13 -5.82 10.16
N VAL A 690 -29.18 -6.66 10.58
CA VAL A 690 -27.94 -6.92 9.85
C VAL A 690 -28.03 -8.30 9.23
N ILE A 691 -27.78 -8.40 7.92
CA ILE A 691 -27.76 -9.69 7.20
C ILE A 691 -26.33 -9.89 6.69
N ASP A 692 -25.70 -10.99 7.10
CA ASP A 692 -24.37 -11.37 6.62
C ASP A 692 -24.48 -12.50 5.60
N GLU A 693 -23.75 -12.41 4.49
CA GLU A 693 -23.73 -13.43 3.42
C GLU A 693 -25.13 -13.77 2.85
N GLU A 694 -25.92 -12.75 2.50
CA GLU A 694 -27.31 -12.89 1.99
C GLU A 694 -27.43 -13.89 0.82
N GLN A 695 -26.43 -13.97 -0.06
CA GLN A 695 -26.40 -14.91 -1.19
C GLN A 695 -26.46 -16.39 -0.80
N LYS A 696 -26.18 -16.73 0.47
CA LYS A 696 -26.26 -18.09 1.01
C LYS A 696 -27.64 -18.42 1.57
N PHE A 697 -28.55 -17.44 1.65
CA PHE A 697 -29.93 -17.64 2.06
C PHE A 697 -30.74 -18.15 0.86
N GLY A 698 -31.55 -19.19 1.08
CA GLY A 698 -32.47 -19.67 0.04
C GLY A 698 -33.57 -18.65 -0.28
N VAL A 699 -34.16 -18.74 -1.48
CA VAL A 699 -35.16 -17.79 -2.02
C VAL A 699 -36.49 -17.73 -1.23
N ALA A 700 -36.66 -18.59 -0.21
CA ALA A 700 -37.89 -18.74 0.56
C ALA A 700 -37.68 -18.53 2.07
N ALA A 701 -36.77 -17.63 2.45
CA ALA A 701 -36.53 -17.23 3.84
C ALA A 701 -37.38 -16.01 4.22
#